data_AF-A0A8J5C2H5-F1
#
_entry.id   AF-A0A8J5C2H5-F1
#
_cell.length_a   1.000
_cell.length_b   1.000
_cell.length_c   1.000
_cell.angle_alpha   90.00
_cell.angle_beta   90.00
_cell.angle_gamma   90.00
#
_symmetry.space_group_name_H-M   'P 1'
#
loop_
_entity.id
_entity.type
_entity.pdbx_description
1 polymer ?
#
loop_
_entity_poly.entity_id
_entity_poly.type
_entity_poly.pdbx_seq_one_letter_code
_entity_poly.pdbx_strand_id
1 'polypeptide(L)'
;MSQIGNIRKLRQKAVQQELNRVPAALFTDDVTEKSFTNLSTVEDSLSDYTCEITRTSMYNVTRLAARPDLSGVEIALDSGEHVSSSLSDDFALVIVGNTAHVWKYTSPEPNPETFTHSLGVEDTALGHLVPVTPSFKDVGHPGLVLVGANSGKCVFWEAVGGAADGYLRTRQQVETQIKLYSGEAVEHVTRMDHVTLVLSLSSGRLVGLSLRDKDEAALNHWTLRDTKAGLLSNIRSAFSVSPNRRGITGVRVVQQTRGWRLYVATSECHLGVWEVAEGGDATVQADKDLKPLLSADVSTLYNTASIYLHDLEYVGEEDYLVVLCSILVDGAIFYIIYTIDLQLDKVVSRHRVQSYVRPGLDRGSPRLARPAPGDTLYVVLDHAVVLIDMVSRGNLNFVEYGKWEDSVLLKSAVSILGFGAEDKTRSRESAIVAVTDCAGVLRITRFPEQDDREVTRSLATLERGICKSRIEQGVFFGAGELTPLQFAASGEYDVRFPDDVVRGALLQVSHEICTSSSAHLEGRSPGLGSSLEFRLDRLRILSQYAHDNFGAQLDAATKLTLAANAEKLAACEAVWAMLDVKDGYLVLEKIIVHKVDHGETHSQDPVHDFFTTRTLEAASLVYGVFDGIQQPNMGAVFAATVTSAISAILTVREDALAALHVSSSETGASCPWWCAPQMMETWDALFRFIAGHTDDTRPLGPLAQSLCRQSVVAIAWAKNSGHDWQAYENTYHQRRGDWIKAVVRVGQVAQALHICETFHLYRCLAEILDHDLRVALASNNKQSESDAEYAIRKYLHGFGYDFAAQLYAFWVETRDFASLFTRFQDHRDLLQRFFRSGNHAGISWILSLGLGEYQAAGEALVQAAKEGQETVAGGELRNRLVQLSLAKLAFLQARSGTVRAPSREQIEVSHELEISLTQKWLAEHVAPLRGSYAQILQPSLPPGVAEAATKLLARVAQNKVLATLEVVELCSCVQGFLSDGLQALADSNTAHTGVMSSTLWVRALLATDWASVLDKSGRSDGEQEALLLETPLFRLLAFAFDKGLIGQANSPLPTPDFDKLQRPSAAALASEERLRTNLDAALLGEFDAAQKVLETGDTRRSVLGLVSRAKLDAHGAK
;
A
#
# COMPACT_ATOMS: atom_id res chain seq x y z
N MET A 1 -3.72 -19.41 42.75
CA MET A 1 -4.73 -18.52 42.12
C MET A 1 -4.86 -17.11 42.75
N SER A 2 -4.15 -16.71 43.82
CA SER A 2 -4.19 -15.30 44.30
C SER A 2 -2.99 -14.43 43.91
N GLN A 3 -1.95 -14.98 43.27
CA GLN A 3 -0.75 -14.21 42.89
C GLN A 3 -0.79 -13.60 41.48
N ILE A 4 -1.58 -14.15 40.55
CA ILE A 4 -1.68 -13.64 39.16
C ILE A 4 -2.56 -12.36 39.09
N GLY A 5 -3.53 -12.21 39.98
CA GLY A 5 -4.37 -11.00 40.08
C GLY A 5 -3.62 -9.76 40.58
N ASN A 6 -2.53 -9.93 41.33
CA ASN A 6 -1.74 -8.81 41.84
C ASN A 6 -0.75 -8.25 40.80
N ILE A 7 -0.26 -9.08 39.88
CA ILE A 7 0.67 -8.66 38.81
C ILE A 7 -0.06 -7.80 37.75
N ARG A 8 -1.32 -8.14 37.43
CA ARG A 8 -2.16 -7.33 36.52
C ARG A 8 -2.52 -5.95 37.09
N LYS A 9 -2.79 -5.87 38.40
CA LYS A 9 -3.05 -4.59 39.10
C LYS A 9 -1.80 -3.73 39.25
N LEU A 10 -0.62 -4.34 39.40
CA LEU A 10 0.67 -3.62 39.45
C LEU A 10 1.06 -3.06 38.08
N ARG A 11 0.85 -3.80 36.97
CA ARG A 11 1.06 -3.29 35.60
C ARG A 11 0.10 -2.15 35.24
N GLN A 12 -1.18 -2.23 35.61
CA GLN A 12 -2.12 -1.13 35.39
C GLN A 12 -1.78 0.13 36.22
N LYS A 13 -1.26 -0.03 37.45
CA LYS A 13 -0.82 1.10 38.27
C LYS A 13 0.47 1.75 37.74
N ALA A 14 1.40 0.97 37.21
CA ALA A 14 2.64 1.48 36.62
C ALA A 14 2.38 2.27 35.32
N VAL A 15 1.48 1.77 34.46
CA VAL A 15 1.09 2.48 33.22
C VAL A 15 0.30 3.76 33.52
N GLN A 16 -0.55 3.77 34.55
CA GLN A 16 -1.27 4.98 34.95
C GLN A 16 -0.39 6.01 35.68
N GLN A 17 0.73 5.60 36.30
CA GLN A 17 1.72 6.51 36.89
C GLN A 17 2.66 7.14 35.85
N GLU A 18 2.98 6.41 34.77
CA GLU A 18 3.73 6.92 33.62
C GLU A 18 2.90 7.94 32.80
N LEU A 19 1.60 7.69 32.59
CA LEU A 19 0.71 8.63 31.89
C LEU A 19 0.49 9.97 32.63
N ASN A 20 0.69 10.01 33.95
CA ASN A 20 0.54 11.22 34.76
C ASN A 20 1.84 12.03 34.91
N ARG A 21 2.94 11.62 34.27
CA ARG A 21 4.27 12.24 34.38
C ARG A 21 4.69 13.10 33.20
N VAL A 22 3.80 13.39 32.23
CA VAL A 22 4.09 14.31 31.13
C VAL A 22 3.64 15.73 31.52
N PRO A 23 4.55 16.70 31.77
CA PRO A 23 4.16 18.09 31.79
C PRO A 23 4.06 18.59 30.34
N ALA A 24 2.93 19.21 30.01
CA ALA A 24 2.74 19.96 28.78
C ALA A 24 3.60 21.24 28.81
N ALA A 25 4.82 21.16 28.31
CA ALA A 25 5.60 22.31 27.85
C ALA A 25 6.72 21.81 26.95
N LEU A 26 6.73 22.27 25.69
CA LEU A 26 7.91 22.58 24.85
C LEU A 26 7.50 22.57 23.36
N PHE A 27 6.64 23.51 22.99
CA PHE A 27 6.80 24.22 21.72
C PHE A 27 7.38 25.58 22.11
N THR A 28 8.67 25.80 21.86
CA THR A 28 9.25 27.11 21.57
C THR A 28 10.70 26.89 21.17
N ASP A 29 11.05 27.45 20.02
CA ASP A 29 12.40 27.61 19.52
C ASP A 29 13.29 28.29 20.58
N ASP A 30 14.49 27.77 20.79
CA ASP A 30 15.71 28.58 20.78
C ASP A 30 16.96 27.69 20.72
N VAL A 31 17.64 27.80 19.58
CA VAL A 31 19.00 27.35 19.36
C VAL A 31 19.92 28.34 20.07
N THR A 32 20.67 27.93 21.09
CA THR A 32 22.08 28.34 21.34
C THR A 32 22.62 27.76 22.66
N GLU A 33 23.86 27.28 22.58
CA GLU A 33 24.83 27.05 23.67
C GLU A 33 24.41 26.17 24.86
N LYS A 34 24.84 24.90 24.83
CA LYS A 34 25.41 24.13 25.96
C LYS A 34 25.78 22.70 25.51
N SER A 35 26.99 22.54 24.99
CA SER A 35 27.70 21.26 24.94
C SER A 35 28.53 21.08 26.22
N PHE A 36 28.73 19.82 26.61
CA PHE A 36 29.53 19.34 27.75
C PHE A 36 28.88 19.43 29.15
N THR A 37 28.03 18.45 29.50
CA THR A 37 27.94 17.89 30.87
C THR A 37 27.11 16.59 31.00
N ASN A 38 26.43 16.10 29.97
CA ASN A 38 25.45 15.00 30.15
C ASN A 38 25.94 13.59 29.75
N LEU A 39 27.22 13.26 29.96
CA LEU A 39 27.71 11.89 29.75
C LEU A 39 27.57 11.00 31.01
N SER A 40 27.56 11.57 32.22
CA SER A 40 27.60 10.77 33.45
C SER A 40 26.25 10.20 33.91
N THR A 41 25.12 10.72 33.42
CA THR A 41 23.78 10.29 33.89
C THR A 41 23.17 9.14 33.09
N VAL A 42 23.80 8.73 31.98
CA VAL A 42 23.36 7.59 31.14
C VAL A 42 24.19 6.32 31.45
N GLU A 43 25.24 6.45 32.26
CA GLU A 43 26.27 5.42 32.45
C GLU A 43 25.89 4.29 33.44
N ASP A 44 24.86 4.48 34.29
CA ASP A 44 24.51 3.51 35.34
C ASP A 44 23.55 2.37 34.90
N SER A 45 23.01 2.38 33.67
CA SER A 45 22.03 1.37 33.23
C SER A 45 22.56 0.27 32.30
N LEU A 46 23.88 0.21 32.07
CA LEU A 46 24.51 -0.76 31.14
C LEU A 46 25.50 -1.67 31.88
N SER A 47 25.00 -2.48 32.80
CA SER A 47 25.80 -3.42 33.60
C SER A 47 25.98 -4.79 32.92
N ASP A 48 26.51 -4.81 31.69
CA ASP A 48 27.14 -5.99 31.07
C ASP A 48 28.35 -5.52 30.24
N TYR A 49 29.56 -5.73 30.79
CA TYR A 49 30.78 -5.01 30.43
C TYR A 49 31.49 -5.47 29.12
N THR A 50 30.82 -6.21 28.23
CA THR A 50 31.25 -6.37 26.83
C THR A 50 30.00 -6.50 25.98
N CYS A 51 29.81 -5.59 25.02
CA CYS A 51 28.58 -5.54 24.23
C CYS A 51 28.87 -5.99 22.79
N GLU A 52 28.18 -7.03 22.32
CA GLU A 52 28.18 -7.41 20.91
C GLU A 52 27.40 -6.35 20.12
N ILE A 53 28.10 -5.60 19.26
CA ILE A 53 27.49 -4.53 18.45
C ILE A 53 26.87 -5.11 17.19
N THR A 54 27.53 -6.06 16.55
CA THR A 54 27.00 -6.80 15.40
C THR A 54 27.67 -8.17 15.29
N ARG A 55 26.97 -9.10 14.64
CA ARG A 55 27.47 -10.44 14.35
C ARG A 55 26.90 -10.94 13.03
N THR A 56 27.73 -11.62 12.28
CA THR A 56 27.37 -12.37 11.07
C THR A 56 27.84 -13.81 11.20
N SER A 57 27.62 -14.62 10.16
CA SER A 57 28.23 -15.95 10.06
C SER A 57 29.75 -15.90 9.91
N MET A 58 30.31 -14.78 9.41
CA MET A 58 31.72 -14.67 9.03
C MET A 58 32.57 -13.89 10.03
N TYR A 59 31.99 -12.88 10.69
CA TYR A 59 32.69 -12.02 11.65
C TYR A 59 31.76 -11.48 12.75
N ASN A 60 32.34 -10.93 13.81
CA ASN A 60 31.61 -10.11 14.78
C ASN A 60 32.38 -8.83 15.14
N VAL A 61 31.64 -7.86 15.67
CA VAL A 61 32.19 -6.63 16.23
C VAL A 61 31.71 -6.49 17.66
N THR A 62 32.65 -6.43 18.59
CA THR A 62 32.37 -6.26 20.01
C THR A 62 32.99 -4.96 20.52
N ARG A 63 32.29 -4.28 21.41
CA ARG A 63 32.84 -3.16 22.19
C ARG A 63 33.45 -3.72 23.48
N LEU A 64 34.73 -3.45 23.68
CA LEU A 64 35.43 -3.85 24.91
C LEU A 64 35.09 -2.88 26.07
N ALA A 65 35.13 -3.37 27.30
CA ALA A 65 34.84 -2.60 28.51
C ALA A 65 35.82 -1.44 28.67
N ALA A 66 37.10 -1.79 28.57
CA ALA A 66 38.23 -0.95 28.89
C ALA A 66 38.33 0.26 27.97
N ARG A 67 38.23 1.45 28.57
CA ARG A 67 38.43 2.74 27.90
C ARG A 67 39.68 3.42 28.43
N PRO A 68 40.44 4.14 27.57
CA PRO A 68 41.48 5.02 28.06
C PRO A 68 40.82 6.18 28.83
N ASP A 69 41.36 6.52 30.00
CA ASP A 69 40.99 7.77 30.68
C ASP A 69 41.66 8.94 29.96
N LEU A 70 40.89 9.65 29.14
CA LEU A 70 41.30 10.84 28.38
C LEU A 70 40.74 12.13 28.99
N SER A 71 40.32 12.11 30.25
CA SER A 71 39.71 13.27 30.91
C SER A 71 40.63 14.51 30.86
N GLY A 72 40.15 15.57 30.19
CA GLY A 72 40.88 16.84 30.05
C GLY A 72 41.71 17.01 28.78
N VAL A 73 41.68 16.05 27.85
CA VAL A 73 42.36 16.14 26.55
C VAL A 73 41.33 16.48 25.46
N GLU A 74 41.34 17.73 24.97
CA GLU A 74 40.59 18.10 23.75
C GLU A 74 41.32 17.52 22.53
N ILE A 75 40.86 16.37 22.02
CA ILE A 75 41.30 15.84 20.74
C ILE A 75 40.68 16.71 19.64
N ALA A 76 41.38 17.78 19.26
CA ALA A 76 41.00 18.59 18.11
C ALA A 76 41.34 17.81 16.83
N LEU A 77 40.39 17.02 16.32
CA LEU A 77 40.50 16.22 15.08
C LEU A 77 40.87 17.07 13.85
N ASP A 78 40.64 18.38 13.88
CA ASP A 78 40.99 19.34 12.82
C ASP A 78 42.46 19.81 12.83
N SER A 79 43.28 19.37 13.81
CA SER A 79 44.65 19.89 14.02
C SER A 79 45.76 19.12 13.30
N GLY A 80 45.46 17.97 12.67
CA GLY A 80 46.49 17.15 12.03
C GLY A 80 47.44 16.46 13.01
N GLU A 81 47.04 16.29 14.28
CA GLU A 81 47.81 15.53 15.26
C GLU A 81 47.82 14.02 14.92
N HIS A 82 49.03 13.48 14.71
CA HIS A 82 49.22 12.06 14.43
C HIS A 82 48.93 11.21 15.66
N VAL A 83 47.82 10.47 15.64
CA VAL A 83 47.56 9.43 16.63
C VAL A 83 48.23 8.13 16.17
N SER A 84 49.24 7.67 16.91
CA SER A 84 49.84 6.36 16.71
C SER A 84 49.29 5.40 17.77
N SER A 85 48.90 4.20 17.32
CA SER A 85 48.53 3.12 18.22
C SER A 85 49.36 1.88 17.98
N SER A 86 49.75 1.24 19.06
CA SER A 86 50.44 -0.04 19.06
C SER A 86 49.73 -0.96 20.03
N LEU A 87 49.64 -2.24 19.67
CA LEU A 87 49.22 -3.30 20.58
C LEU A 87 50.44 -4.14 20.94
N SER A 88 50.57 -4.49 22.21
CA SER A 88 51.52 -5.50 22.66
C SER A 88 51.01 -6.13 23.94
N ASP A 89 50.96 -7.46 23.99
CA ASP A 89 50.68 -8.25 25.20
C ASP A 89 49.47 -7.75 26.02
N ASP A 90 48.32 -7.55 25.37
CA ASP A 90 47.06 -7.05 25.96
C ASP A 90 47.00 -5.55 26.31
N PHE A 91 48.04 -4.78 26.00
CA PHE A 91 48.07 -3.33 26.18
C PHE A 91 47.87 -2.60 24.86
N ALA A 92 47.15 -1.48 24.95
CA ALA A 92 46.95 -0.54 23.87
C ALA A 92 47.65 0.78 24.21
N LEU A 93 48.18 1.42 23.17
CA LEU A 93 48.80 2.74 23.24
C LEU A 93 48.00 3.71 22.37
N VAL A 94 47.74 4.90 22.89
CA VAL A 94 47.27 6.06 22.13
C VAL A 94 48.16 7.23 22.49
N ILE A 95 48.59 7.99 21.48
CA ILE A 95 49.39 9.20 21.67
C ILE A 95 48.56 10.38 21.21
N VAL A 96 48.42 11.38 22.07
CA VAL A 96 47.77 12.67 21.76
C VAL A 96 48.79 13.78 22.01
N GLY A 97 49.03 14.63 21.02
CA GLY A 97 50.12 15.61 21.05
C GLY A 97 51.50 14.99 21.38
N ASN A 98 51.97 15.21 22.62
CA ASN A 98 53.24 14.70 23.13
C ASN A 98 53.09 13.71 24.31
N THR A 99 51.86 13.31 24.64
CA THR A 99 51.54 12.41 25.76
C THR A 99 51.03 11.07 25.25
N ALA A 100 51.60 10.00 25.79
CA ALA A 100 51.28 8.62 25.51
C ALA A 100 50.46 8.02 26.65
N HIS A 101 49.29 7.48 26.33
CA HIS A 101 48.38 6.82 27.23
C HIS A 101 48.42 5.31 26.93
N VAL A 102 48.80 4.50 27.93
CA VAL A 102 48.89 3.05 27.82
C VAL A 102 47.97 2.40 28.83
N TRP A 103 47.08 1.53 28.37
CA TRP A 103 46.15 0.81 29.25
C TRP A 103 45.96 -0.62 28.78
N LYS A 104 45.46 -1.47 29.67
CA LYS A 104 45.11 -2.85 29.35
C LYS A 104 43.72 -2.91 28.72
N TYR A 105 43.65 -3.03 27.40
CA TYR A 105 42.37 -3.01 26.66
C TYR A 105 41.53 -4.29 26.85
N THR A 106 42.13 -5.37 27.34
CA THR A 106 41.42 -6.62 27.67
C THR A 106 40.87 -6.65 29.09
N SER A 107 41.04 -5.57 29.86
CA SER A 107 40.51 -5.50 31.21
C SER A 107 38.98 -5.57 31.22
N PRO A 108 38.36 -6.35 32.12
CA PRO A 108 36.91 -6.34 32.30
C PRO A 108 36.43 -5.05 33.00
N GLU A 109 37.34 -4.30 33.63
CA GLU A 109 37.03 -3.03 34.27
C GLU A 109 36.85 -1.93 33.20
N PRO A 110 35.80 -1.09 33.29
CA PRO A 110 35.54 -0.05 32.30
C PRO A 110 36.63 1.02 32.23
N ASN A 111 37.21 1.38 33.37
CA ASN A 111 38.29 2.35 33.49
C ASN A 111 39.52 1.68 34.12
N PRO A 112 40.29 0.89 33.36
CA PRO A 112 41.52 0.28 33.86
C PRO A 112 42.59 1.34 34.14
N GLU A 113 43.61 0.95 34.92
CA GLU A 113 44.78 1.78 35.16
C GLU A 113 45.44 2.21 33.83
N THR A 114 45.54 3.52 33.63
CA THR A 114 46.10 4.14 32.42
C THR A 114 47.42 4.81 32.76
N PHE A 115 48.53 4.27 32.24
CA PHE A 115 49.87 4.82 32.40
C PHE A 115 50.07 5.96 31.41
N THR A 116 50.42 7.15 31.92
CA THR A 116 50.66 8.34 31.08
C THR A 116 52.15 8.70 31.10
N HIS A 117 52.75 8.79 29.92
CA HIS A 117 54.15 9.17 29.71
C HIS A 117 54.24 10.32 28.71
N SER A 118 55.23 11.21 28.84
CA SER A 118 55.39 12.34 27.93
C SER A 118 56.78 12.37 27.30
N LEU A 119 56.86 12.88 26.07
CA LEU A 119 58.14 13.08 25.36
C LEU A 119 59.04 14.14 26.07
N GLY A 120 58.41 15.05 26.82
CA GLY A 120 59.07 16.14 27.55
C GLY A 120 59.54 17.30 26.66
N VAL A 121 59.09 17.36 25.40
CA VAL A 121 59.32 18.46 24.45
C VAL A 121 57.99 18.78 23.77
N GLU A 122 57.77 20.04 23.39
CA GLU A 122 56.65 20.43 22.52
C GLU A 122 56.94 19.98 21.09
N ASP A 123 56.47 18.78 20.76
CA ASP A 123 56.59 18.16 19.45
C ASP A 123 55.50 17.09 19.32
N THR A 124 55.10 16.74 18.10
CA THR A 124 54.19 15.61 17.85
C THR A 124 54.95 14.32 18.12
N ALA A 125 54.48 13.52 19.08
CA ALA A 125 55.13 12.26 19.42
C ALA A 125 54.55 11.12 18.58
N LEU A 126 55.43 10.29 18.04
CA LEU A 126 55.13 8.96 17.51
C LEU A 126 55.64 7.92 18.48
N GLY A 127 55.05 6.73 18.52
CA GLY A 127 55.51 5.73 19.48
C GLY A 127 54.97 4.35 19.25
N HIS A 128 55.63 3.40 19.91
CA HIS A 128 55.38 1.97 19.77
C HIS A 128 55.56 1.27 21.11
N LEU A 129 54.74 0.26 21.39
CA LEU A 129 54.91 -0.61 22.55
C LEU A 129 55.93 -1.72 22.24
N VAL A 130 56.77 -2.03 23.21
CA VAL A 130 57.79 -3.06 23.11
C VAL A 130 57.32 -4.28 23.90
N PRO A 131 57.26 -5.49 23.31
CA PRO A 131 56.79 -6.67 24.00
C PRO A 131 57.54 -6.96 25.28
N VAL A 132 56.85 -7.60 26.23
CA VAL A 132 57.46 -8.05 27.47
C VAL A 132 58.55 -9.07 27.12
N THR A 133 59.80 -8.66 27.27
CA THR A 133 60.96 -9.46 26.89
C THR A 133 61.71 -9.85 28.16
N PRO A 134 62.12 -11.12 28.35
CA PRO A 134 62.86 -11.56 29.54
C PRO A 134 64.22 -10.87 29.71
N SER A 135 64.67 -10.13 28.70
CA SER A 135 65.87 -9.29 28.71
C SER A 135 65.74 -8.02 29.58
N PHE A 136 64.52 -7.59 29.92
CA PHE A 136 64.29 -6.41 30.78
C PHE A 136 63.83 -6.85 32.18
N LYS A 137 64.14 -6.04 33.20
CA LYS A 137 64.05 -6.44 34.62
C LYS A 137 62.62 -6.49 35.19
N ASP A 138 61.63 -5.97 34.47
CA ASP A 138 60.23 -5.95 34.89
C ASP A 138 59.38 -6.86 33.99
N VAL A 139 58.68 -7.82 34.60
CA VAL A 139 58.11 -9.00 33.90
C VAL A 139 56.59 -8.83 33.65
N GLY A 140 56.00 -7.69 34.05
CA GLY A 140 54.53 -7.50 34.02
C GLY A 140 53.99 -6.52 32.97
N HIS A 141 54.79 -5.57 32.49
CA HIS A 141 54.32 -4.45 31.65
C HIS A 141 55.19 -4.30 30.39
N PRO A 142 54.63 -3.91 29.24
CA PRO A 142 55.40 -3.66 28.03
C PRO A 142 56.30 -2.42 28.18
N GLY A 143 57.37 -2.38 27.41
CA GLY A 143 58.19 -1.18 27.25
C GLY A 143 57.49 -0.15 26.35
N LEU A 144 57.91 1.11 26.44
CA LEU A 144 57.36 2.20 25.63
C LEU A 144 58.49 2.98 24.96
N VAL A 145 58.37 3.24 23.66
CA VAL A 145 59.24 4.16 22.93
C VAL A 145 58.43 5.33 22.39
N LEU A 146 58.87 6.56 22.66
CA LEU A 146 58.35 7.77 22.05
C LEU A 146 59.44 8.47 21.23
N VAL A 147 59.06 9.00 20.07
CA VAL A 147 59.93 9.69 19.12
C VAL A 147 59.25 10.97 18.70
N GLY A 148 59.90 12.12 18.89
CA GLY A 148 59.41 13.40 18.38
C GLY A 148 59.56 13.51 16.87
N ALA A 149 58.46 13.83 16.18
CA ALA A 149 58.39 13.93 14.73
C ALA A 149 59.36 14.98 14.17
N ASN A 150 59.41 16.18 14.77
CA ASN A 150 60.21 17.30 14.26
C ASN A 150 61.52 17.52 15.04
N SER A 151 61.58 17.07 16.30
CA SER A 151 62.74 17.23 17.18
C SER A 151 63.75 16.08 17.05
N GLY A 152 63.29 14.91 16.60
CA GLY A 152 64.08 13.68 16.56
C GLY A 152 64.50 13.16 17.94
N LYS A 153 63.90 13.67 19.03
CA LYS A 153 64.14 13.17 20.38
C LYS A 153 63.49 11.80 20.53
N CYS A 154 64.23 10.79 20.99
CA CYS A 154 63.70 9.47 21.28
C CYS A 154 63.84 9.17 22.77
N VAL A 155 62.78 8.66 23.38
CA VAL A 155 62.72 8.30 24.80
C VAL A 155 62.23 6.86 24.91
N PHE A 156 62.91 6.05 25.70
CA PHE A 156 62.57 4.64 25.95
C PHE A 156 62.40 4.39 27.44
N TRP A 157 61.30 3.71 27.78
CA TRP A 157 61.01 3.17 29.10
C TRP A 157 61.01 1.64 29.02
N GLU A 158 61.81 1.00 29.88
CA GLU A 158 61.87 -0.48 29.95
C GLU A 158 60.50 -1.11 30.26
N ALA A 159 59.68 -0.45 31.07
CA ALA A 159 58.32 -0.88 31.41
C ALA A 159 57.43 0.33 31.73
N VAL A 160 56.18 0.33 31.25
CA VAL A 160 55.22 1.43 31.47
C VAL A 160 54.79 1.58 32.94
N GLY A 161 54.77 0.49 33.71
CA GLY A 161 54.35 0.48 35.12
C GLY A 161 55.41 0.98 36.11
N GLY A 162 56.67 1.12 35.69
CA GLY A 162 57.77 1.59 36.55
C GLY A 162 57.65 3.04 37.03
N ALA A 163 56.64 3.78 36.55
CA ALA A 163 56.38 5.17 36.93
C ALA A 163 55.45 5.33 38.16
N ALA A 164 54.69 4.29 38.54
CA ALA A 164 53.62 4.42 39.55
C ALA A 164 54.11 4.34 41.01
N ASP A 165 55.20 3.61 41.30
CA ASP A 165 55.71 3.46 42.67
C ASP A 165 56.73 4.56 43.03
N GLY A 166 56.22 5.64 43.61
CA GLY A 166 56.98 6.79 44.12
C GLY A 166 57.98 6.51 45.26
N TYR A 167 58.39 5.26 45.48
CA TYR A 167 59.39 4.86 46.47
C TYR A 167 60.45 3.96 45.83
N LEU A 168 61.60 4.57 45.49
CA LEU A 168 62.92 3.90 45.40
C LEU A 168 63.10 2.81 44.31
N ARG A 169 62.75 3.08 43.05
CA ARG A 169 63.46 2.48 41.91
C ARG A 169 63.86 3.55 40.90
N THR A 170 65.14 3.53 40.54
CA THR A 170 65.82 4.43 39.61
C THR A 170 65.05 4.48 38.28
N ARG A 171 64.68 5.69 37.82
CA ARG A 171 64.18 5.93 36.47
C ARG A 171 65.20 5.37 35.45
N GLN A 172 65.00 4.18 34.91
CA GLN A 172 65.70 3.72 33.71
C GLN A 172 64.94 4.24 32.47
N GLN A 173 64.79 5.57 32.41
CA GLN A 173 64.42 6.28 31.20
C GLN A 173 65.71 6.53 30.44
N VAL A 174 65.80 6.06 29.21
CA VAL A 174 66.92 6.32 28.32
C VAL A 174 66.47 7.30 27.26
N GLU A 175 67.31 8.28 26.93
CA GLU A 175 67.02 9.26 25.89
C GLU A 175 68.16 9.29 24.86
N THR A 176 67.81 9.53 23.61
CA THR A 176 68.76 9.83 22.53
C THR A 176 68.15 10.88 21.60
N GLN A 177 68.97 11.45 20.72
CA GLN A 177 68.49 12.41 19.72
C GLN A 177 69.04 12.07 18.34
N ILE A 178 68.13 11.92 17.38
CA ILE A 178 68.44 11.67 15.99
C ILE A 178 68.63 13.00 15.27
N LYS A 179 69.71 13.13 14.50
CA LYS A 179 69.98 14.35 13.72
C LYS A 179 69.11 14.38 12.47
N LEU A 180 68.06 15.19 12.49
CA LEU A 180 67.18 15.46 11.36
C LEU A 180 67.78 16.49 10.40
N TYR A 181 67.48 16.36 9.10
CA TYR A 181 67.77 17.37 8.08
C TYR A 181 66.77 18.53 8.15
N SER A 182 67.09 19.67 7.53
CA SER A 182 66.21 20.84 7.52
C SER A 182 64.87 20.50 6.87
N GLY A 183 63.78 20.59 7.64
CA GLY A 183 62.42 20.25 7.18
C GLY A 183 62.15 18.75 7.07
N GLU A 184 63.05 17.90 7.58
CA GLU A 184 62.81 16.46 7.71
C GLU A 184 62.04 16.17 9.00
N ALA A 185 61.02 15.32 8.89
CA ALA A 185 60.24 14.84 10.03
C ALA A 185 60.18 13.31 10.02
N VAL A 186 60.00 12.71 11.19
CA VAL A 186 59.71 11.27 11.32
C VAL A 186 58.23 11.07 11.00
N GLU A 187 57.92 10.22 10.01
CA GLU A 187 56.54 9.93 9.55
C GLU A 187 56.00 8.62 10.15
N HIS A 188 56.84 7.58 10.25
CA HIS A 188 56.39 6.25 10.71
C HIS A 188 57.41 5.59 11.65
N VAL A 189 56.89 4.88 12.65
CA VAL A 189 57.66 4.03 13.57
C VAL A 189 57.20 2.59 13.38
N THR A 190 58.07 1.71 12.91
CA THR A 190 57.74 0.31 12.62
C THR A 190 58.60 -0.61 13.47
N ARG A 191 57.99 -1.63 14.09
CA ARG A 191 58.72 -2.64 14.84
C ARG A 191 59.49 -3.59 13.92
N MET A 192 60.76 -3.82 14.23
CA MET A 192 61.64 -4.73 13.49
C MET A 192 61.76 -6.09 14.20
N ASP A 193 61.99 -6.07 15.50
CA ASP A 193 62.06 -7.25 16.37
C ASP A 193 61.56 -6.89 17.79
N HIS A 194 62.06 -7.56 18.84
CA HIS A 194 61.72 -7.25 20.23
C HIS A 194 62.50 -6.07 20.83
N VAL A 195 63.56 -5.62 20.17
CA VAL A 195 64.55 -4.67 20.72
C VAL A 195 65.00 -3.61 19.70
N THR A 196 64.41 -3.57 18.52
CA THR A 196 64.81 -2.73 17.40
C THR A 196 63.58 -2.20 16.67
N LEU A 197 63.58 -0.90 16.40
CA LEU A 197 62.56 -0.19 15.63
C LEU A 197 63.18 0.43 14.37
N VAL A 198 62.35 0.64 13.34
CA VAL A 198 62.71 1.36 12.12
C VAL A 198 61.89 2.62 12.05
N LEU A 199 62.57 3.75 11.90
CA LEU A 199 62.00 5.07 11.74
C LEU A 199 62.06 5.45 10.26
N SER A 200 60.92 5.84 9.70
CA SER A 200 60.81 6.36 8.34
C SER A 200 60.66 7.87 8.40
N LEU A 201 61.44 8.59 7.60
CA LEU A 201 61.47 10.04 7.59
C LEU A 201 60.97 10.60 6.25
N SER A 202 60.38 11.80 6.27
CA SER A 202 59.78 12.48 5.12
C SER A 202 60.74 12.73 3.95
N SER A 203 62.05 12.73 4.24
CA SER A 203 63.10 12.80 3.21
C SER A 203 63.25 11.51 2.39
N GLY A 204 62.64 10.40 2.83
CA GLY A 204 62.88 9.04 2.35
C GLY A 204 64.03 8.32 3.06
N ARG A 205 64.57 8.88 4.15
CA ARG A 205 65.63 8.28 4.99
C ARG A 205 65.02 7.23 5.93
N LEU A 206 65.77 6.15 6.17
CA LEU A 206 65.40 5.11 7.13
C LEU A 206 66.46 5.03 8.22
N VAL A 207 66.04 5.05 9.47
CA VAL A 207 66.92 4.99 10.65
C VAL A 207 66.50 3.80 11.52
N GLY A 208 67.44 2.90 11.80
CA GLY A 208 67.25 1.82 12.77
C GLY A 208 67.54 2.33 14.18
N LEU A 209 66.71 1.95 15.14
CA LEU A 209 66.80 2.32 16.55
C LEU A 209 66.85 1.04 17.39
N SER A 210 68.02 0.69 17.94
CA SER A 210 68.17 -0.37 18.94
C SER A 210 67.85 0.17 20.33
N LEU A 211 67.08 -0.60 21.07
CA LEU A 211 66.67 -0.41 22.46
C LEU A 211 67.57 -1.17 23.44
N ARG A 212 68.61 -1.85 22.93
CA ARG A 212 69.62 -2.56 23.71
C ARG A 212 71.04 -2.17 23.35
N ASP A 213 71.91 -2.22 24.35
CA ASP A 213 73.36 -2.38 24.18
C ASP A 213 73.79 -3.58 25.02
N LYS A 214 74.15 -4.69 24.35
CA LYS A 214 74.35 -6.02 24.95
C LYS A 214 73.10 -6.50 25.71
N ASP A 215 73.14 -6.46 27.04
CA ASP A 215 72.10 -6.94 27.97
C ASP A 215 71.46 -5.80 28.80
N GLU A 216 71.82 -4.53 28.56
CA GLU A 216 71.24 -3.37 29.24
C GLU A 216 70.38 -2.54 28.29
N ALA A 217 69.36 -1.85 28.82
CA ALA A 217 68.55 -0.92 28.05
C ALA A 217 69.38 0.29 27.62
N ALA A 218 69.46 0.51 26.31
CA ALA A 218 70.18 1.62 25.73
C ALA A 218 69.56 2.02 24.39
N LEU A 219 69.53 3.32 24.08
CA LEU A 219 69.02 3.82 22.80
C LEU A 219 70.17 4.15 21.85
N ASN A 220 70.42 3.26 20.89
CA ASN A 220 71.40 3.45 19.82
C ASN A 220 70.70 3.55 18.47
N HIS A 221 71.20 4.38 17.56
CA HIS A 221 70.62 4.52 16.23
C HIS A 221 71.68 4.40 15.12
N TRP A 222 71.27 3.88 13.96
CA TRP A 222 72.08 3.80 12.75
C TRP A 222 71.23 4.13 11.53
N THR A 223 71.86 4.59 10.45
CA THR A 223 71.15 4.94 9.22
C THR A 223 71.12 3.73 8.29
N LEU A 224 69.92 3.21 8.02
CA LEU A 224 69.67 2.09 7.11
C LEU A 224 69.69 2.54 5.65
N ARG A 225 69.13 3.72 5.39
CA ARG A 225 69.10 4.37 4.07
C ARG A 225 69.35 5.85 4.27
N ASP A 226 70.47 6.37 3.75
CA ASP A 226 70.76 7.81 3.73
C ASP A 226 70.43 8.41 2.35
N THR A 227 70.05 9.68 2.33
CA THR A 227 69.74 10.44 1.12
C THR A 227 70.86 11.41 0.73
N LYS A 228 71.93 11.51 1.53
CA LYS A 228 73.12 12.29 1.18
C LYS A 228 73.87 11.67 0.00
N ALA A 229 73.88 12.39 -1.12
CA ALA A 229 74.81 12.16 -2.21
C ALA A 229 76.24 12.52 -1.75
N GLY A 230 77.03 11.52 -1.35
CA GLY A 230 78.45 11.66 -1.04
C GLY A 230 79.30 11.24 -2.25
N LEU A 231 80.24 12.11 -2.67
CA LEU A 231 81.02 11.97 -3.90
C LEU A 231 82.05 10.80 -3.93
N LEU A 232 82.22 10.01 -2.86
CA LEU A 232 83.25 8.94 -2.79
C LEU A 232 82.88 7.76 -1.86
N SER A 233 81.66 7.20 -1.97
CA SER A 233 81.34 5.91 -1.32
C SER A 233 80.81 4.88 -2.31
N ASN A 234 81.39 3.67 -2.25
CA ASN A 234 81.19 2.47 -3.07
C ASN A 234 79.93 2.40 -3.98
N ILE A 235 80.20 2.08 -5.24
CA ILE A 235 79.42 2.29 -6.48
C ILE A 235 78.15 1.39 -6.61
N ARG A 236 77.38 1.17 -5.55
CA ARG A 236 76.05 0.50 -5.68
C ARG A 236 74.90 1.11 -4.88
N SER A 237 75.14 2.12 -4.03
CA SER A 237 74.08 2.85 -3.32
C SER A 237 73.89 4.31 -3.78
N ALA A 238 74.63 4.74 -4.82
CA ALA A 238 74.66 6.11 -5.31
C ALA A 238 73.58 6.40 -6.37
N PHE A 239 72.31 6.45 -5.95
CA PHE A 239 71.24 7.15 -6.69
C PHE A 239 70.28 7.80 -5.68
N SER A 240 70.79 8.80 -4.96
CA SER A 240 70.00 9.59 -4.02
C SER A 240 69.45 10.85 -4.72
N VAL A 241 68.20 11.21 -4.38
CA VAL A 241 67.41 12.37 -4.89
C VAL A 241 66.65 12.16 -6.21
N SER A 242 65.88 11.05 -6.33
CA SER A 242 64.71 11.06 -7.23
C SER A 242 63.46 11.49 -6.43
N PRO A 243 62.62 12.43 -6.93
CA PRO A 243 61.40 12.85 -6.24
C PRO A 243 60.43 11.69 -5.99
N ASN A 244 60.41 10.69 -6.87
CA ASN A 244 59.55 9.51 -6.74
C ASN A 244 59.96 8.59 -5.56
N ARG A 245 61.09 8.85 -4.90
CA ARG A 245 61.61 8.04 -3.79
C ARG A 245 61.34 8.65 -2.41
N ARG A 246 60.58 9.75 -2.35
CA ARG A 246 60.04 10.41 -1.14
C ARG A 246 58.61 9.92 -0.85
N GLY A 247 58.09 10.23 0.33
CA GLY A 247 56.75 9.82 0.75
C GLY A 247 56.67 8.31 0.91
N ILE A 248 57.34 7.80 1.94
CA ILE A 248 57.29 6.38 2.31
C ILE A 248 55.89 6.11 2.85
N THR A 249 55.19 5.15 2.25
CA THR A 249 53.80 4.86 2.62
C THR A 249 53.65 3.54 3.37
N GLY A 250 54.54 2.58 3.11
CA GLY A 250 54.57 1.30 3.82
C GLY A 250 55.98 0.80 4.07
N VAL A 251 56.22 0.30 5.28
CA VAL A 251 57.42 -0.47 5.65
C VAL A 251 56.97 -1.80 6.22
N ARG A 252 57.48 -2.91 5.68
CA ARG A 252 57.31 -4.24 6.27
C ARG A 252 58.64 -4.91 6.53
N VAL A 253 58.76 -5.45 7.73
CA VAL A 253 59.94 -6.18 8.19
C VAL A 253 59.60 -7.65 8.23
N VAL A 254 60.46 -8.48 7.64
CA VAL A 254 60.33 -9.92 7.59
C VAL A 254 61.58 -10.53 8.21
N GLN A 255 61.40 -11.33 9.26
CA GLN A 255 62.52 -12.03 9.88
C GLN A 255 63.05 -13.12 8.94
N GLN A 256 64.37 -13.17 8.77
CA GLN A 256 65.09 -14.19 8.00
C GLN A 256 65.94 -15.05 8.93
N THR A 257 66.58 -16.10 8.39
CA THR A 257 67.47 -16.97 9.19
C THR A 257 68.71 -16.24 9.71
N ARG A 258 69.15 -15.15 9.05
CA ARG A 258 70.28 -14.31 9.46
C ARG A 258 69.98 -12.84 9.21
N GLY A 259 69.30 -12.19 10.17
CA GLY A 259 68.87 -10.80 10.08
C GLY A 259 67.44 -10.66 9.57
N TRP A 260 67.16 -9.53 8.92
CA TRP A 260 65.80 -9.15 8.52
C TRP A 260 65.77 -8.60 7.10
N ARG A 261 64.66 -8.81 6.41
CA ARG A 261 64.38 -8.22 5.11
C ARG A 261 63.35 -7.11 5.25
N LEU A 262 63.65 -5.92 4.75
CA LEU A 262 62.77 -4.76 4.76
C LEU A 262 62.23 -4.53 3.36
N TYR A 263 60.92 -4.46 3.24
CA TYR A 263 60.22 -3.99 2.05
C TYR A 263 59.72 -2.58 2.34
N VAL A 264 60.13 -1.59 1.52
CA VAL A 264 59.68 -0.21 1.67
C VAL A 264 59.07 0.26 0.38
N ALA A 265 57.83 0.70 0.45
CA ALA A 265 57.15 1.32 -0.67
C ALA A 265 56.95 2.81 -0.48
N THR A 266 56.81 3.50 -1.60
CA THR A 266 56.53 4.93 -1.69
C THR A 266 55.19 5.17 -2.38
N SER A 267 54.61 6.35 -2.14
CA SER A 267 53.35 6.80 -2.75
C SER A 267 53.34 6.70 -4.28
N GLU A 268 54.49 6.89 -4.93
CA GLU A 268 54.69 6.82 -6.39
C GLU A 268 54.95 5.39 -6.90
N CYS A 269 54.60 4.37 -6.13
CA CYS A 269 54.72 2.93 -6.47
C CYS A 269 56.17 2.42 -6.66
N HIS A 270 57.18 3.06 -6.07
CA HIS A 270 58.52 2.45 -5.98
C HIS A 270 58.63 1.51 -4.79
N LEU A 271 59.24 0.34 -5.01
CA LEU A 271 59.52 -0.69 -4.01
C LEU A 271 61.03 -0.88 -3.87
N GLY A 272 61.55 -0.64 -2.67
CA GLY A 272 62.90 -1.06 -2.28
C GLY A 272 62.87 -2.29 -1.38
N VAL A 273 63.87 -3.14 -1.52
CA VAL A 273 64.08 -4.32 -0.69
C VAL A 273 65.51 -4.28 -0.13
N TRP A 274 65.63 -4.30 1.19
CA TRP A 274 66.90 -4.32 1.91
C TRP A 274 67.01 -5.57 2.76
N GLU A 275 68.22 -6.09 2.92
CA GLU A 275 68.56 -7.10 3.91
C GLU A 275 69.47 -6.47 4.96
N VAL A 276 69.03 -6.53 6.21
CA VAL A 276 69.66 -5.90 7.37
C VAL A 276 70.19 -7.00 8.28
N ALA A 277 71.49 -7.00 8.53
CA ALA A 277 72.13 -7.92 9.46
C ALA A 277 71.84 -7.54 10.93
N GLU A 278 72.01 -8.49 11.85
CA GLU A 278 71.84 -8.27 13.30
C GLU A 278 72.69 -7.12 13.88
N GLY A 279 73.80 -6.77 13.21
CA GLY A 279 74.67 -5.64 13.58
C GLY A 279 74.27 -4.28 12.99
N GLY A 280 73.14 -4.19 12.28
CA GLY A 280 72.63 -2.95 11.70
C GLY A 280 73.17 -2.61 10.30
N ASP A 281 74.04 -3.44 9.72
CA ASP A 281 74.52 -3.27 8.33
C ASP A 281 73.40 -3.62 7.35
N ALA A 282 73.11 -2.72 6.40
CA ALA A 282 71.98 -2.82 5.47
C ALA A 282 72.47 -2.91 4.03
N THR A 283 72.03 -3.95 3.32
CA THR A 283 72.38 -4.21 1.93
C THR A 283 71.14 -4.12 1.05
N VAL A 284 71.23 -3.44 -0.10
CA VAL A 284 70.10 -3.36 -1.06
C VAL A 284 70.04 -4.66 -1.84
N GLN A 285 68.92 -5.37 -1.75
CA GLN A 285 68.64 -6.60 -2.50
C GLN A 285 67.95 -6.29 -3.83
N ALA A 286 66.94 -5.41 -3.82
CA ALA A 286 66.19 -5.02 -5.01
C ALA A 286 65.68 -3.59 -4.94
N ASP A 287 65.50 -2.96 -6.09
CA ASP A 287 64.95 -1.62 -6.26
C ASP A 287 64.12 -1.62 -7.55
N LYS A 288 62.80 -1.71 -7.40
CA LYS A 288 61.84 -1.95 -8.49
C LYS A 288 60.85 -0.81 -8.60
N ASP A 289 60.56 -0.37 -9.82
CA ASP A 289 59.47 0.57 -10.12
C ASP A 289 58.22 -0.22 -10.53
N LEU A 290 57.20 -0.24 -9.67
CA LEU A 290 55.96 -0.95 -9.93
C LEU A 290 54.97 -0.10 -10.75
N LYS A 291 55.22 1.20 -10.90
CA LYS A 291 54.27 2.13 -11.53
C LYS A 291 53.91 1.75 -12.96
N PRO A 292 54.84 1.36 -13.86
CA PRO A 292 54.50 0.95 -15.22
C PRO A 292 53.63 -0.31 -15.26
N LEU A 293 53.92 -1.29 -14.40
CA LEU A 293 53.18 -2.54 -14.29
C LEU A 293 51.73 -2.29 -13.83
N LEU A 294 51.57 -1.48 -12.79
CA LEU A 294 50.25 -1.19 -12.20
C LEU A 294 49.43 -0.21 -13.07
N SER A 295 50.05 0.84 -13.62
CA SER A 295 49.36 1.81 -14.47
C SER A 295 48.90 1.24 -15.81
N ALA A 296 49.66 0.32 -16.42
CA ALA A 296 49.22 -0.42 -17.60
C ALA A 296 47.93 -1.19 -17.30
N ASP A 297 47.87 -1.85 -16.15
CA ASP A 297 46.70 -2.61 -15.73
C ASP A 297 45.47 -1.71 -15.48
N VAL A 298 45.63 -0.62 -14.74
CA VAL A 298 44.53 0.33 -14.44
C VAL A 298 44.03 1.03 -15.71
N SER A 299 44.94 1.45 -16.60
CA SER A 299 44.57 2.20 -17.82
C SER A 299 43.66 1.39 -18.75
N THR A 300 43.85 0.07 -18.81
CA THR A 300 43.00 -0.82 -19.61
C THR A 300 41.58 -0.97 -19.07
N LEU A 301 41.39 -0.82 -17.76
CA LEU A 301 40.11 -1.09 -17.09
C LEU A 301 39.31 0.19 -16.76
N TYR A 302 39.99 1.26 -16.36
CA TYR A 302 39.37 2.45 -15.77
C TYR A 302 39.70 3.76 -16.51
N ASN A 303 40.43 3.68 -17.63
CA ASN A 303 40.83 4.85 -18.43
C ASN A 303 41.55 5.95 -17.62
N THR A 304 42.26 5.57 -16.55
CA THR A 304 43.06 6.45 -15.71
C THR A 304 44.48 5.90 -15.57
N ALA A 305 45.46 6.80 -15.49
CA ALA A 305 46.87 6.44 -15.33
C ALA A 305 47.42 6.79 -13.94
N SER A 306 46.64 7.51 -13.11
CA SER A 306 47.07 7.95 -11.78
C SER A 306 46.75 6.87 -10.73
N ILE A 307 47.80 6.19 -10.27
CA ILE A 307 47.75 5.21 -9.18
C ILE A 307 48.69 5.65 -8.06
N TYR A 308 48.23 5.48 -6.81
CA TYR A 308 48.99 5.84 -5.61
C TYR A 308 49.01 4.66 -4.65
N LEU A 309 50.18 4.34 -4.12
CA LEU A 309 50.38 3.22 -3.19
C LEU A 309 50.30 3.68 -1.74
N HIS A 310 49.45 3.04 -0.95
CA HIS A 310 49.16 3.42 0.44
C HIS A 310 49.83 2.55 1.50
N ASP A 311 49.85 1.23 1.32
CA ASP A 311 50.55 0.32 2.25
C ASP A 311 50.87 -1.01 1.53
N LEU A 312 51.69 -1.83 2.17
CA LEU A 312 52.13 -3.13 1.64
C LEU A 312 52.16 -4.19 2.75
N GLU A 313 51.96 -5.46 2.37
CA GLU A 313 52.03 -6.62 3.27
C GLU A 313 52.78 -7.76 2.57
N TYR A 314 53.59 -8.52 3.31
CA TYR A 314 54.37 -9.63 2.76
C TYR A 314 53.81 -10.98 3.19
N VAL A 315 53.65 -11.90 2.23
CA VAL A 315 53.14 -13.26 2.44
C VAL A 315 54.28 -14.24 2.24
N GLY A 316 54.87 -14.69 3.36
CA GLY A 316 56.12 -15.46 3.33
C GLY A 316 56.04 -16.88 2.81
N GLU A 317 54.88 -17.54 2.87
CA GLU A 317 54.71 -18.92 2.40
C GLU A 317 54.87 -19.04 0.88
N GLU A 318 54.46 -18.00 0.14
CA GLU A 318 54.40 -18.01 -1.32
C GLU A 318 55.33 -16.97 -1.99
N ASP A 319 56.03 -16.16 -1.19
CA ASP A 319 56.87 -15.04 -1.63
C ASP A 319 56.08 -13.97 -2.42
N TYR A 320 54.86 -13.70 -1.95
CA TYR A 320 53.96 -12.71 -2.53
C TYR A 320 54.02 -11.38 -1.78
N LEU A 321 53.95 -10.29 -2.55
CA LEU A 321 53.80 -8.94 -2.04
C LEU A 321 52.38 -8.45 -2.33
N VAL A 322 51.63 -8.12 -1.28
CA VAL A 322 50.31 -7.51 -1.38
C VAL A 322 50.43 -6.01 -1.22
N VAL A 323 49.86 -5.25 -2.15
CA VAL A 323 50.00 -3.80 -2.23
C VAL A 323 48.62 -3.17 -2.32
N LEU A 324 48.33 -2.20 -1.43
CA LEU A 324 47.12 -1.40 -1.48
C LEU A 324 47.36 -0.13 -2.29
N CYS A 325 46.57 0.06 -3.33
CA CYS A 325 46.62 1.23 -4.19
C CYS A 325 45.27 1.96 -4.24
N SER A 326 45.28 3.25 -4.55
CA SER A 326 44.08 4.04 -4.82
C SER A 326 44.11 4.66 -6.22
N ILE A 327 42.94 4.72 -6.84
CA ILE A 327 42.70 5.37 -8.13
C ILE A 327 41.55 6.37 -8.00
N LEU A 328 41.60 7.42 -8.80
CA LEU A 328 40.53 8.42 -8.88
C LEU A 328 39.75 8.19 -10.17
N VAL A 329 38.45 7.93 -10.04
CA VAL A 329 37.53 7.72 -11.16
C VAL A 329 36.25 8.51 -10.87
N ASP A 330 35.84 9.38 -11.79
CA ASP A 330 34.61 10.17 -11.70
C ASP A 330 34.41 10.94 -10.37
N GLY A 331 35.50 11.44 -9.78
CA GLY A 331 35.46 12.21 -8.52
C GLY A 331 35.31 11.36 -7.25
N ALA A 332 35.40 10.04 -7.37
CA ALA A 332 35.44 9.09 -6.26
C ALA A 332 36.75 8.29 -6.26
N ILE A 333 37.21 7.91 -5.08
CA ILE A 333 38.44 7.17 -4.86
C ILE A 333 38.10 5.70 -4.64
N PHE A 334 38.67 4.86 -5.50
CA PHE A 334 38.55 3.40 -5.42
C PHE A 334 39.87 2.79 -4.96
N TYR A 335 39.77 1.75 -4.14
CA TYR A 335 40.93 0.99 -3.68
C TYR A 335 41.09 -0.30 -4.46
N ILE A 336 42.34 -0.62 -4.81
CA ILE A 336 42.71 -1.84 -5.52
C ILE A 336 43.86 -2.50 -4.76
N ILE A 337 43.70 -3.79 -4.51
CA ILE A 337 44.70 -4.64 -3.89
C ILE A 337 45.34 -5.48 -4.98
N TYR A 338 46.66 -5.34 -5.11
CA TYR A 338 47.47 -6.12 -6.04
C TYR A 338 48.26 -7.17 -5.28
N THR A 339 48.21 -8.41 -5.73
CA THR A 339 49.11 -9.48 -5.28
C THR A 339 50.17 -9.69 -6.36
N ILE A 340 51.42 -9.41 -6.03
CA ILE A 340 52.57 -9.47 -6.94
C ILE A 340 53.46 -10.63 -6.53
N ASP A 341 53.78 -11.50 -7.48
CA ASP A 341 54.80 -12.54 -7.29
C ASP A 341 56.18 -11.90 -7.48
N LEU A 342 56.98 -11.88 -6.42
CA LEU A 342 58.30 -11.26 -6.43
C LEU A 342 59.34 -12.05 -7.24
N GLN A 343 59.12 -13.35 -7.46
CA GLN A 343 59.99 -14.22 -8.24
C GLN A 343 59.74 -14.06 -9.74
N LEU A 344 58.47 -13.93 -10.12
CA LEU A 344 58.04 -13.78 -11.51
C LEU A 344 57.90 -12.33 -11.98
N ASP A 345 57.97 -11.36 -11.06
CA ASP A 345 57.72 -9.93 -11.29
C ASP A 345 56.41 -9.67 -12.06
N LYS A 346 55.36 -10.36 -11.64
CA LYS A 346 54.05 -10.34 -12.29
C LYS A 346 52.92 -10.18 -11.28
N VAL A 347 51.88 -9.45 -11.68
CA VAL A 347 50.60 -9.40 -10.95
C VAL A 347 49.91 -10.77 -11.06
N VAL A 348 49.73 -11.44 -9.92
CA VAL A 348 49.03 -12.72 -9.78
C VAL A 348 47.53 -12.50 -9.62
N SER A 349 47.16 -11.54 -8.77
CA SER A 349 45.77 -11.23 -8.46
C SER A 349 45.58 -9.72 -8.41
N ARG A 350 44.42 -9.28 -8.87
CA ARG A 350 43.93 -7.91 -8.74
C ARG A 350 42.56 -8.00 -8.08
N HIS A 351 42.34 -7.22 -7.03
CA HIS A 351 41.05 -7.17 -6.35
C HIS A 351 40.68 -5.72 -6.11
N ARG A 352 39.62 -5.25 -6.78
CA ARG A 352 39.04 -3.95 -6.46
C ARG A 352 38.17 -4.13 -5.23
N VAL A 353 38.37 -3.29 -4.21
CA VAL A 353 37.51 -3.22 -3.04
C VAL A 353 36.11 -2.80 -3.50
N GLN A 354 35.14 -3.70 -3.37
CA GLN A 354 33.75 -3.53 -3.82
C GLN A 354 32.82 -3.05 -2.71
N SER A 355 33.17 -3.29 -1.45
CA SER A 355 32.31 -3.00 -0.29
C SER A 355 32.43 -1.57 0.24
N TYR A 356 33.42 -0.80 -0.27
CA TYR A 356 33.71 0.56 0.19
C TYR A 356 34.18 1.46 -0.96
N VAL A 357 33.64 2.68 -1.00
CA VAL A 357 34.08 3.75 -1.92
C VAL A 357 34.24 5.04 -1.12
N ARG A 358 35.33 5.78 -1.34
CA ARG A 358 35.53 7.09 -0.70
C ARG A 358 35.12 8.20 -1.65
N PRO A 359 34.10 9.01 -1.34
CA PRO A 359 33.78 10.19 -2.14
C PRO A 359 34.82 11.30 -1.91
N GLY A 360 35.02 12.11 -2.95
CA GLY A 360 35.92 13.27 -2.88
C GLY A 360 37.34 12.99 -3.34
N LEU A 361 38.22 13.95 -3.05
CA LEU A 361 39.61 13.99 -3.52
C LEU A 361 40.64 13.63 -2.44
N ASP A 362 40.22 13.61 -1.18
CA ASP A 362 41.08 13.20 -0.08
C ASP A 362 41.20 11.68 -0.05
N ARG A 363 42.44 11.19 -0.17
CA ARG A 363 42.76 9.75 -0.25
C ARG A 363 42.81 9.08 1.11
N GLY A 364 42.81 9.85 2.21
CA GLY A 364 43.07 9.33 3.54
C GLY A 364 44.41 8.59 3.63
N SER A 365 44.61 7.87 4.73
CA SER A 365 45.80 7.03 4.96
C SER A 365 45.40 5.60 5.28
N PRO A 366 44.84 4.84 4.32
CA PRO A 366 44.39 3.49 4.58
C PRO A 366 45.58 2.55 4.81
N ARG A 367 45.42 1.61 5.74
CA ARG A 367 46.48 0.70 6.16
C ARG A 367 46.06 -0.75 6.02
N LEU A 368 47.03 -1.62 5.75
CA LEU A 368 46.84 -3.05 5.65
C LEU A 368 47.21 -3.73 6.97
N ALA A 369 46.43 -4.74 7.35
CA ALA A 369 46.72 -5.59 8.49
C ALA A 369 46.40 -7.05 8.18
N ARG A 370 47.33 -7.95 8.52
CA ARG A 370 47.21 -9.39 8.30
C ARG A 370 47.57 -10.17 9.58
N PRO A 371 46.64 -10.32 10.53
CA PRO A 371 46.86 -11.18 11.70
C PRO A 371 47.05 -12.64 11.28
N ALA A 372 47.93 -13.38 11.96
CA ALA A 372 48.11 -14.82 11.77
C ALA A 372 46.81 -15.57 12.13
N PRO A 373 46.36 -16.57 11.36
CA PRO A 373 47.09 -17.35 10.34
C PRO A 373 47.33 -16.64 8.99
N GLY A 374 46.65 -15.51 8.75
CA GLY A 374 46.88 -14.67 7.58
C GLY A 374 45.98 -14.97 6.37
N ASP A 375 44.87 -15.67 6.61
CA ASP A 375 43.83 -15.98 5.61
C ASP A 375 42.95 -14.78 5.27
N THR A 376 42.81 -13.82 6.20
CA THR A 376 42.02 -12.60 6.01
C THR A 376 42.92 -11.37 6.04
N LEU A 377 42.74 -10.51 5.05
CA LEU A 377 43.33 -9.19 4.97
C LEU A 377 42.33 -8.16 5.41
N TYR A 378 42.78 -7.25 6.27
CA TYR A 378 41.99 -6.12 6.70
C TYR A 378 42.54 -4.85 6.09
N VAL A 379 41.66 -4.05 5.50
CA VAL A 379 41.93 -2.68 5.06
C VAL A 379 41.30 -1.74 6.07
N VAL A 380 42.12 -1.09 6.89
CA VAL A 380 41.67 -0.13 7.91
C VAL A 380 41.68 1.27 7.30
N LEU A 381 40.51 1.90 7.27
CA LEU A 381 40.24 3.26 6.78
C LEU A 381 39.78 4.13 7.95
N ASP A 382 39.70 5.45 7.74
CA ASP A 382 39.33 6.41 8.79
C ASP A 382 37.94 6.14 9.41
N HIS A 383 36.98 5.70 8.60
CA HIS A 383 35.58 5.44 9.01
C HIS A 383 35.09 4.03 8.64
N ALA A 384 35.99 3.12 8.26
CA ALA A 384 35.60 1.77 7.86
C ALA A 384 36.72 0.76 8.05
N VAL A 385 36.35 -0.51 8.23
CA VAL A 385 37.28 -1.63 8.15
C VAL A 385 36.74 -2.64 7.15
N VAL A 386 37.48 -2.89 6.08
CA VAL A 386 37.11 -3.87 5.05
C VAL A 386 37.85 -5.18 5.31
N LEU A 387 37.12 -6.29 5.29
CA LEU A 387 37.64 -7.65 5.48
C LEU A 387 37.61 -8.38 4.13
N ILE A 388 38.74 -8.95 3.72
CA ILE A 388 38.90 -9.59 2.41
C ILE A 388 39.64 -10.90 2.58
N ASP A 389 39.13 -11.97 1.99
CA ASP A 389 39.85 -13.26 1.98
C ASP A 389 41.05 -13.22 1.03
N MET A 390 42.20 -13.73 1.49
CA MET A 390 43.47 -13.71 0.78
C MET A 390 43.59 -14.86 -0.23
N VAL A 391 44.40 -14.65 -1.26
CA VAL A 391 44.69 -15.68 -2.28
C VAL A 391 45.98 -16.40 -1.93
N SER A 392 45.89 -17.70 -1.71
CA SER A 392 47.03 -18.63 -1.57
C SER A 392 47.19 -19.48 -2.84
N ARG A 393 48.36 -20.11 -3.08
CA ARG A 393 48.54 -20.93 -4.31
C ARG A 393 47.55 -22.09 -4.41
N GLY A 394 47.10 -22.64 -3.28
CA GLY A 394 46.03 -23.64 -3.24
C GLY A 394 44.67 -23.14 -3.74
N ASN A 395 44.41 -21.83 -3.67
CA ASN A 395 43.10 -21.21 -3.95
C ASN A 395 43.09 -20.33 -5.22
N LEU A 396 44.08 -20.46 -6.11
CA LEU A 396 44.13 -19.65 -7.35
C LEU A 396 42.94 -19.89 -8.29
N ASN A 397 42.27 -21.04 -8.21
CA ASN A 397 41.05 -21.34 -8.97
C ASN A 397 39.82 -20.53 -8.48
N PHE A 398 39.84 -19.96 -7.27
CA PHE A 398 38.74 -19.12 -6.74
C PHE A 398 38.66 -17.75 -7.43
N VAL A 399 39.66 -17.37 -8.24
CA VAL A 399 39.63 -16.13 -9.02
C VAL A 399 38.46 -16.11 -10.02
N GLU A 400 37.94 -17.27 -10.45
CA GLU A 400 36.74 -17.36 -11.29
C GLU A 400 35.41 -17.19 -10.53
N TYR A 401 35.39 -17.33 -9.20
CA TYR A 401 34.17 -17.42 -8.38
C TYR A 401 33.92 -16.22 -7.44
N GLY A 402 34.83 -15.25 -7.40
CA GLY A 402 34.74 -14.07 -6.55
C GLY A 402 35.22 -14.33 -5.11
N LYS A 403 35.98 -13.40 -4.55
CA LYS A 403 36.47 -13.47 -3.16
C LYS A 403 35.41 -12.96 -2.21
N TRP A 404 35.29 -13.56 -1.03
CA TRP A 404 34.45 -12.97 0.02
C TRP A 404 35.06 -11.64 0.49
N GLU A 405 34.21 -10.62 0.54
CA GLU A 405 34.53 -9.27 0.99
C GLU A 405 33.31 -8.71 1.73
N ASP A 406 33.54 -8.07 2.88
CA ASP A 406 32.53 -7.25 3.55
C ASP A 406 33.19 -6.10 4.32
N SER A 407 32.41 -5.09 4.70
CA SER A 407 32.89 -3.88 5.35
C SER A 407 32.13 -3.56 6.63
N VAL A 408 32.87 -3.24 7.68
CA VAL A 408 32.35 -2.63 8.91
C VAL A 408 32.42 -1.12 8.75
N LEU A 409 31.27 -0.48 8.51
CA LEU A 409 31.16 0.98 8.36
C LEU A 409 30.88 1.65 9.70
N LEU A 410 31.61 2.70 10.01
CA LEU A 410 31.39 3.56 11.17
C LEU A 410 30.54 4.78 10.78
N LYS A 411 29.79 5.33 11.73
CA LYS A 411 29.11 6.62 11.53
C LYS A 411 30.15 7.72 11.27
N SER A 412 29.79 8.74 10.50
CA SER A 412 30.70 9.86 10.17
C SER A 412 31.27 10.60 11.39
N ALA A 413 30.54 10.58 12.52
CA ALA A 413 31.00 11.14 13.79
C ALA A 413 32.04 10.27 14.54
N VAL A 414 32.30 9.05 14.07
CA VAL A 414 33.23 8.10 14.69
C VAL A 414 34.42 7.91 13.75
N SER A 415 35.62 8.28 14.21
CA SER A 415 36.87 8.05 13.48
C SER A 415 37.76 7.01 14.17
N ILE A 416 38.50 6.23 13.37
CA ILE A 416 39.51 5.30 13.88
C ILE A 416 40.79 6.10 14.13
N LEU A 417 41.12 6.28 15.40
CA LEU A 417 42.36 6.93 15.83
C LEU A 417 43.57 6.02 15.66
N GLY A 418 43.36 4.72 15.77
CA GLY A 418 44.41 3.74 15.64
C GLY A 418 43.89 2.31 15.66
N PHE A 419 44.72 1.36 15.24
CA PHE A 419 44.41 -0.05 15.31
C PHE A 419 45.64 -0.89 15.64
N GLY A 420 45.41 -2.14 16.04
CA GLY A 420 46.39 -3.21 15.98
C GLY A 420 45.77 -4.56 15.67
N ALA A 421 46.62 -5.49 15.24
CA ALA A 421 46.23 -6.83 14.86
C ALA A 421 46.48 -7.81 16.03
N GLU A 422 45.51 -8.68 16.29
CA GLU A 422 45.61 -9.81 17.21
C GLU A 422 45.74 -11.10 16.41
N ASP A 423 46.84 -11.82 16.61
CA ASP A 423 47.05 -13.14 16.02
C ASP A 423 46.19 -14.21 16.71
N LYS A 424 45.80 -15.23 15.94
CA LYS A 424 45.10 -16.40 16.46
C LYS A 424 45.98 -17.17 17.44
N THR A 425 45.46 -17.40 18.64
CA THR A 425 46.08 -18.23 19.67
C THR A 425 45.12 -19.37 20.05
N ARG A 426 45.54 -20.30 20.93
CA ARG A 426 44.64 -21.37 21.41
C ARG A 426 43.41 -20.84 22.15
N SER A 427 43.47 -19.63 22.70
CA SER A 427 42.41 -19.03 23.52
C SER A 427 41.70 -17.84 22.85
N ARG A 428 42.25 -17.28 21.76
CA ARG A 428 41.67 -16.13 21.06
C ARG A 428 41.70 -16.31 19.55
N GLU A 429 40.60 -15.96 18.90
CA GLU A 429 40.51 -15.86 17.44
C GLU A 429 41.22 -14.60 16.93
N SER A 430 41.67 -14.64 15.68
CA SER A 430 42.30 -13.50 15.01
C SER A 430 41.34 -12.33 14.88
N ALA A 431 41.81 -11.13 15.22
CA ALA A 431 40.99 -9.93 15.23
C ALA A 431 41.80 -8.68 14.92
N ILE A 432 41.08 -7.58 14.65
CA ILE A 432 41.62 -6.24 14.74
C ILE A 432 40.98 -5.52 15.90
N VAL A 433 41.80 -4.83 16.69
CA VAL A 433 41.35 -3.95 17.74
C VAL A 433 41.57 -2.53 17.25
N ALA A 434 40.48 -1.81 17.03
CA ALA A 434 40.46 -0.41 16.61
C ALA A 434 40.06 0.49 17.79
N VAL A 435 40.86 1.52 18.04
CA VAL A 435 40.55 2.56 19.01
C VAL A 435 39.88 3.71 18.27
N THR A 436 38.73 4.14 18.77
CA THR A 436 37.93 5.22 18.17
C THR A 436 37.88 6.43 19.08
N ASP A 437 37.57 7.59 18.50
CA ASP A 437 37.44 8.88 19.19
C ASP A 437 36.29 8.94 20.21
N CYS A 438 35.12 8.41 19.87
CA CYS A 438 33.90 8.54 20.67
C CYS A 438 33.16 7.23 20.94
N ALA A 439 33.55 6.12 20.29
CA ALA A 439 32.89 4.81 20.45
C ALA A 439 33.64 3.81 21.35
N GLY A 440 34.81 4.21 21.88
CA GLY A 440 35.69 3.36 22.68
C GLY A 440 36.52 2.39 21.84
N VAL A 441 36.84 1.23 22.41
CA VAL A 441 37.66 0.20 21.74
C VAL A 441 36.77 -0.85 21.10
N LEU A 442 36.89 -1.00 19.77
CA LEU A 442 36.15 -1.96 18.96
C LEU A 442 37.05 -3.13 18.59
N ARG A 443 36.59 -4.36 18.82
CA ARG A 443 37.27 -5.59 18.43
C ARG A 443 36.48 -6.27 17.31
N ILE A 444 37.10 -6.40 16.14
CA ILE A 444 36.54 -7.00 14.93
C ILE A 444 37.18 -8.38 14.75
N THR A 445 36.43 -9.43 15.04
CA THR A 445 36.92 -10.82 14.98
C THR A 445 36.41 -11.51 13.73
N ARG A 446 37.29 -12.21 13.00
CA ARG A 446 36.88 -13.10 11.89
C ARG A 446 36.78 -14.54 12.41
N PHE A 447 35.70 -15.23 12.11
CA PHE A 447 35.55 -16.65 12.42
C PHE A 447 36.22 -17.51 11.34
N PRO A 448 36.90 -18.62 11.69
CA PRO A 448 37.39 -19.57 10.69
C PRO A 448 36.22 -20.17 9.91
N GLU A 449 36.33 -20.32 8.58
CA GLU A 449 35.31 -21.05 7.79
C GLU A 449 35.20 -22.49 8.32
N GLN A 450 34.00 -22.87 8.78
CA GLN A 450 33.75 -24.20 9.36
C GLN A 450 33.36 -25.26 8.31
N ASP A 451 33.29 -24.91 7.02
CA ASP A 451 32.85 -25.83 5.97
C ASP A 451 33.77 -25.80 4.74
N ASP A 452 34.62 -26.83 4.62
CA ASP A 452 35.40 -27.22 3.43
C ASP A 452 34.52 -27.76 2.27
N ARG A 453 33.23 -27.40 2.21
CA ARG A 453 32.41 -27.78 1.05
C ARG A 453 32.62 -26.73 -0.02
N GLU A 454 33.43 -27.09 -1.02
CA GLU A 454 33.62 -26.43 -2.32
C GLU A 454 32.27 -26.22 -3.07
N VAL A 455 31.33 -25.50 -2.48
CA VAL A 455 30.11 -25.09 -3.16
C VAL A 455 30.48 -23.85 -3.95
N THR A 456 30.88 -24.08 -5.20
CA THR A 456 30.80 -23.19 -6.37
C THR A 456 29.90 -21.97 -6.10
N ARG A 457 30.40 -20.92 -5.44
CA ARG A 457 29.61 -19.70 -5.17
C ARG A 457 29.64 -18.89 -6.46
N SER A 458 28.50 -18.74 -7.14
CA SER A 458 28.43 -17.76 -8.23
C SER A 458 28.52 -16.35 -7.62
N LEU A 459 29.04 -15.38 -8.37
CA LEU A 459 29.10 -13.96 -7.94
C LEU A 459 27.73 -13.46 -7.44
N ALA A 460 26.65 -13.80 -8.13
CA ALA A 460 25.28 -13.44 -7.73
C ALA A 460 24.86 -14.06 -6.39
N THR A 461 25.32 -15.27 -6.08
CA THR A 461 25.06 -15.94 -4.79
C THR A 461 25.82 -15.23 -3.65
N LEU A 462 27.04 -14.77 -3.94
CA LEU A 462 27.87 -14.07 -2.96
C LEU A 462 27.33 -12.65 -2.68
N GLU A 463 27.00 -11.89 -3.72
CA GLU A 463 26.39 -10.55 -3.61
C GLU A 463 25.09 -10.58 -2.82
N ARG A 464 24.25 -11.59 -3.08
CA ARG A 464 23.01 -11.81 -2.31
C ARG A 464 23.29 -12.16 -0.86
N GLY A 465 24.30 -12.98 -0.58
CA GLY A 465 24.73 -13.31 0.78
C GLY A 465 25.18 -12.08 1.56
N ILE A 466 25.99 -11.21 0.94
CA ILE A 466 26.48 -9.96 1.56
C ILE A 466 25.31 -8.99 1.78
N CYS A 467 24.49 -8.75 0.75
CA CYS A 467 23.32 -7.88 0.86
C CYS A 467 22.37 -8.36 1.97
N LYS A 468 22.11 -9.67 2.04
CA LYS A 468 21.31 -10.28 3.11
C LYS A 468 21.93 -10.04 4.47
N SER A 469 23.23 -10.29 4.64
CA SER A 469 23.91 -10.09 5.91
C SER A 469 23.81 -8.64 6.38
N ARG A 470 23.96 -7.66 5.48
CA ARG A 470 23.81 -6.23 5.83
C ARG A 470 22.39 -5.87 6.27
N ILE A 471 21.37 -6.40 5.58
CA ILE A 471 19.98 -6.24 6.00
C ILE A 471 19.77 -6.85 7.40
N GLU A 472 20.29 -8.05 7.66
CA GLU A 472 20.21 -8.68 8.98
C GLU A 472 20.86 -7.81 10.07
N GLN A 473 22.04 -7.24 9.79
CA GLN A 473 22.69 -6.33 10.74
C GLN A 473 21.82 -5.10 11.05
N GLY A 474 21.28 -4.45 10.02
CA GLY A 474 20.37 -3.32 10.19
C GLY A 474 19.11 -3.67 10.99
N VAL A 475 18.54 -4.84 10.73
CA VAL A 475 17.28 -5.27 11.37
C VAL A 475 17.48 -5.76 12.80
N PHE A 476 18.53 -6.52 13.09
CA PHE A 476 18.74 -7.13 14.41
C PHE A 476 19.56 -6.26 15.36
N PHE A 477 20.42 -5.38 14.84
CA PHE A 477 21.38 -4.61 15.63
C PHE A 477 21.28 -3.08 15.40
N GLY A 478 20.58 -2.63 14.35
CA GLY A 478 20.49 -1.20 14.01
C GLY A 478 19.53 -0.35 14.85
N ALA A 479 18.66 -0.96 15.64
CA ALA A 479 17.64 -0.24 16.41
C ALA A 479 18.17 0.53 17.64
N GLY A 480 19.46 0.43 17.97
CA GLY A 480 20.06 1.13 19.11
C GLY A 480 20.69 2.47 18.70
N GLU A 481 20.22 3.59 19.28
CA GLU A 481 20.81 4.93 19.06
C GLU A 481 22.32 4.99 19.39
N LEU A 482 22.75 4.13 20.31
CA LEU A 482 24.12 4.06 20.84
C LEU A 482 25.10 3.22 20.00
N THR A 483 24.66 2.62 18.88
CA THR A 483 25.57 1.85 18.03
C THR A 483 26.50 2.78 17.25
N PRO A 484 27.83 2.56 17.28
CA PRO A 484 28.79 3.37 16.52
C PRO A 484 28.86 3.01 15.02
N LEU A 485 28.25 1.89 14.64
CA LEU A 485 28.23 1.40 13.26
C LEU A 485 27.13 2.06 12.44
N GLN A 486 27.39 2.21 11.16
CA GLN A 486 26.43 2.62 10.16
C GLN A 486 25.95 1.38 9.40
N PHE A 487 24.70 0.98 9.64
CA PHE A 487 24.07 -0.13 8.92
C PHE A 487 23.21 0.33 7.74
N ALA A 488 23.07 1.64 7.52
CA ALA A 488 22.30 2.18 6.42
C ALA A 488 23.03 1.93 5.09
N ALA A 489 22.37 1.24 4.17
CA ALA A 489 22.92 0.86 2.86
C ALA A 489 22.99 2.02 1.85
N SER A 490 22.43 3.19 2.20
CA SER A 490 22.47 4.42 1.40
C SER A 490 23.54 5.42 1.85
N GLY A 491 24.49 4.97 2.67
CA GLY A 491 25.57 5.81 3.20
C GLY A 491 26.46 6.40 2.11
N GLU A 492 27.11 7.52 2.44
CA GLU A 492 28.08 8.22 1.60
C GLU A 492 29.21 7.31 1.08
N TYR A 493 29.52 6.25 1.83
CA TYR A 493 30.60 5.31 1.56
C TYR A 493 30.16 3.97 0.94
N ASP A 494 28.86 3.77 0.70
CA ASP A 494 28.32 2.45 0.39
C ASP A 494 28.07 2.19 -1.12
N VAL A 495 28.25 0.93 -1.52
CA VAL A 495 28.01 0.43 -2.87
C VAL A 495 26.58 -0.04 -3.04
N ARG A 496 25.94 0.42 -4.12
CA ARG A 496 24.57 0.07 -4.44
C ARG A 496 24.48 -1.35 -5.00
N PHE A 497 23.69 -2.19 -4.36
CA PHE A 497 23.35 -3.51 -4.85
C PHE A 497 22.33 -3.44 -6.00
N PRO A 498 22.32 -4.41 -6.93
CA PRO A 498 21.28 -4.56 -7.94
C PRO A 498 19.89 -4.78 -7.35
N ASP A 499 18.85 -4.28 -8.01
CA ASP A 499 17.46 -4.34 -7.55
C ASP A 499 16.97 -5.77 -7.25
N ASP A 500 17.33 -6.76 -8.08
CA ASP A 500 16.92 -8.15 -7.92
C ASP A 500 17.58 -8.82 -6.70
N VAL A 501 18.85 -8.49 -6.44
CA VAL A 501 19.60 -8.93 -5.27
C VAL A 501 18.99 -8.38 -3.99
N VAL A 502 18.66 -7.09 -3.97
CA VAL A 502 18.05 -6.41 -2.80
C VAL A 502 16.67 -6.99 -2.50
N ARG A 503 15.78 -7.07 -3.51
CA ARG A 503 14.44 -7.67 -3.33
C ARG A 503 14.54 -9.12 -2.85
N GLY A 504 15.44 -9.89 -3.47
CA GLY A 504 15.68 -11.28 -3.12
C GLY A 504 16.22 -11.48 -1.69
N ALA A 505 17.04 -10.57 -1.19
CA ALA A 505 17.59 -10.60 0.16
C ALA A 505 16.56 -10.17 1.22
N LEU A 506 15.80 -9.08 0.98
CA LEU A 506 14.75 -8.61 1.89
C LEU A 506 13.66 -9.67 2.11
N LEU A 507 13.20 -10.31 1.03
CA LEU A 507 12.22 -11.38 1.11
C LEU A 507 12.76 -12.61 1.85
N GLN A 508 14.04 -12.93 1.67
CA GLN A 508 14.68 -14.02 2.40
C GLN A 508 14.79 -13.73 3.90
N VAL A 509 15.23 -12.53 4.30
CA VAL A 509 15.29 -12.14 5.71
C VAL A 509 13.89 -12.15 6.34
N SER A 510 12.89 -11.62 5.64
CA SER A 510 11.50 -11.66 6.09
C SER A 510 11.00 -13.09 6.30
N HIS A 511 11.29 -13.99 5.34
CA HIS A 511 10.94 -15.41 5.43
C HIS A 511 11.63 -16.08 6.63
N GLU A 512 12.94 -15.89 6.80
CA GLU A 512 13.71 -16.49 7.89
C GLU A 512 13.29 -16.00 9.27
N ILE A 513 12.86 -14.73 9.38
CA ILE A 513 12.23 -14.22 10.59
C ILE A 513 10.92 -14.98 10.86
N CYS A 514 10.03 -15.11 9.88
CA CYS A 514 8.78 -15.86 10.04
C CYS A 514 9.01 -17.33 10.42
N THR A 515 10.00 -18.00 9.83
CA THR A 515 10.27 -19.44 10.06
C THR A 515 11.25 -19.73 11.20
N SER A 516 11.69 -18.72 11.95
CA SER A 516 12.71 -18.83 13.00
C SER A 516 14.02 -19.50 12.58
N SER A 517 14.37 -19.45 11.29
CA SER A 517 15.58 -20.08 10.75
C SER A 517 16.80 -19.15 10.74
N SER A 518 16.62 -17.89 11.13
CA SER A 518 17.73 -16.96 11.29
C SER A 518 18.56 -17.28 12.53
N ALA A 519 19.88 -17.37 12.38
CA ALA A 519 20.80 -17.60 13.49
C ALA A 519 20.75 -16.50 14.57
N HIS A 520 20.25 -15.30 14.24
CA HIS A 520 20.12 -14.19 15.17
C HIS A 520 18.93 -14.32 16.15
N LEU A 521 18.04 -15.29 15.91
CA LEU A 521 16.89 -15.55 16.77
C LEU A 521 17.18 -16.58 17.87
N GLU A 522 18.23 -17.38 17.74
CA GLU A 522 18.58 -18.42 18.69
C GLU A 522 18.93 -17.84 20.07
N GLY A 523 18.29 -18.35 21.13
CA GLY A 523 18.62 -18.02 22.53
C GLY A 523 18.22 -16.63 23.04
N ARG A 524 17.64 -15.75 22.20
CA ARG A 524 17.27 -14.37 22.59
C ARG A 524 15.93 -14.23 23.32
N SER A 525 15.06 -15.24 23.30
CA SER A 525 13.73 -15.18 23.92
C SER A 525 13.48 -16.33 24.92
N PRO A 526 12.99 -16.05 26.14
CA PRO A 526 12.76 -17.06 27.17
C PRO A 526 11.52 -17.98 26.91
N GLY A 527 10.69 -17.69 25.90
CA GLY A 527 9.55 -18.53 25.52
C GLY A 527 8.93 -18.18 24.15
N LEU A 528 8.06 -19.06 23.63
CA LEU A 528 7.53 -18.95 22.26
C LEU A 528 6.63 -17.73 22.03
N GLY A 529 5.85 -17.31 23.03
CA GLY A 529 5.07 -16.07 22.97
C GLY A 529 5.95 -14.83 22.81
N SER A 530 7.00 -14.70 23.64
CA SER A 530 7.99 -13.61 23.50
C SER A 530 8.79 -13.69 22.19
N SER A 531 8.97 -14.89 21.63
CA SER A 531 9.59 -15.07 20.31
C SER A 531 8.71 -14.51 19.20
N LEU A 532 7.38 -14.72 19.24
CA LEU A 532 6.45 -14.16 18.26
C LEU A 532 6.45 -12.62 18.31
N GLU A 533 6.36 -12.04 19.50
CA GLU A 533 6.41 -10.58 19.72
C GLU A 533 7.73 -9.98 19.20
N PHE A 534 8.87 -10.59 19.56
CA PHE A 534 10.19 -10.14 19.09
C PHE A 534 10.32 -10.22 17.57
N ARG A 535 9.88 -11.31 16.95
CA ARG A 535 9.94 -11.47 15.49
C ARG A 535 9.03 -10.47 14.77
N LEU A 536 7.85 -10.18 15.31
CA LEU A 536 6.95 -9.17 14.74
C LEU A 536 7.59 -7.78 14.78
N ASP A 537 8.24 -7.43 15.89
CA ASP A 537 9.01 -6.20 16.02
C ASP A 537 10.18 -6.13 15.01
N ARG A 538 10.89 -7.25 14.78
CA ARG A 538 11.93 -7.31 13.73
C ARG A 538 11.36 -7.12 12.32
N LEU A 539 10.17 -7.64 12.01
CA LEU A 539 9.52 -7.41 10.71
C LEU A 539 9.08 -5.94 10.51
N ARG A 540 8.65 -5.27 11.58
CA ARG A 540 8.37 -3.82 11.54
C ARG A 540 9.63 -3.03 11.22
N ILE A 541 10.74 -3.32 11.91
CA ILE A 541 12.03 -2.67 11.67
C ILE A 541 12.56 -2.99 10.27
N LEU A 542 12.39 -4.22 9.79
CA LEU A 542 12.71 -4.60 8.40
C LEU A 542 11.93 -3.77 7.39
N SER A 543 10.63 -3.52 7.63
CA SER A 543 9.79 -2.71 6.74
C SER A 543 10.28 -1.26 6.67
N GLN A 544 10.59 -0.67 7.83
CA GLN A 544 11.15 0.68 7.91
C GLN A 544 12.54 0.75 7.24
N TYR A 545 13.43 -0.17 7.58
CA TYR A 545 14.79 -0.25 7.01
C TYR A 545 14.76 -0.43 5.49
N ALA A 546 13.84 -1.25 4.97
CA ALA A 546 13.66 -1.47 3.54
C ALA A 546 13.28 -0.17 2.82
N HIS A 547 12.38 0.64 3.40
CA HIS A 547 12.00 1.92 2.82
C HIS A 547 13.14 2.94 2.86
N ASP A 548 13.75 3.13 4.03
CA ASP A 548 14.76 4.18 4.27
C ASP A 548 16.02 3.98 3.40
N ASN A 549 16.38 2.73 3.12
CA ASN A 549 17.60 2.39 2.39
C ASN A 549 17.35 2.05 0.91
N PHE A 550 16.21 1.42 0.59
CA PHE A 550 15.96 0.84 -0.72
C PHE A 550 14.64 1.28 -1.36
N GLY A 551 13.94 2.28 -0.81
CA GLY A 551 12.59 2.66 -1.23
C GLY A 551 12.40 2.86 -2.74
N ALA A 552 13.42 3.35 -3.46
CA ALA A 552 13.40 3.52 -4.91
C ALA A 552 13.58 2.22 -5.72
N GLN A 553 14.18 1.19 -5.13
CA GLN A 553 14.45 -0.12 -5.77
C GLN A 553 13.32 -1.14 -5.51
N LEU A 554 12.39 -0.84 -4.59
CA LEU A 554 11.29 -1.72 -4.22
C LEU A 554 10.08 -1.59 -5.15
N ASP A 555 9.66 -2.71 -5.73
CA ASP A 555 8.39 -2.81 -6.44
C ASP A 555 7.22 -3.05 -5.46
N ALA A 556 5.99 -2.78 -5.94
CA ALA A 556 4.78 -2.96 -5.15
C ALA A 556 4.62 -4.41 -4.66
N ALA A 557 5.05 -5.39 -5.46
CA ALA A 557 4.96 -6.81 -5.10
C ALA A 557 5.83 -7.15 -3.89
N THR A 558 7.07 -6.67 -3.84
CA THR A 558 7.97 -6.88 -2.68
C THR A 558 7.41 -6.21 -1.44
N LYS A 559 6.97 -4.94 -1.53
CA LYS A 559 6.38 -4.22 -0.39
C LYS A 559 5.17 -4.95 0.19
N LEU A 560 4.25 -5.39 -0.67
CA LEU A 560 3.05 -6.11 -0.24
C LEU A 560 3.37 -7.48 0.35
N THR A 561 4.43 -8.16 -0.10
CA THR A 561 4.86 -9.44 0.46
C THR A 561 5.47 -9.27 1.85
N LEU A 562 6.31 -8.24 2.05
CA LEU A 562 6.86 -7.90 3.38
C LEU A 562 5.74 -7.60 4.38
N ALA A 563 4.75 -6.78 3.98
CA ALA A 563 3.57 -6.50 4.79
C ALA A 563 2.76 -7.79 5.09
N ALA A 564 2.55 -8.65 4.09
CA ALA A 564 1.80 -9.90 4.27
C ALA A 564 2.50 -10.87 5.25
N ASN A 565 3.82 -10.92 5.27
CA ASN A 565 4.57 -11.74 6.24
C ASN A 565 4.38 -11.22 7.67
N ALA A 566 4.40 -9.90 7.87
CA ALA A 566 4.11 -9.29 9.17
C ALA A 566 2.66 -9.56 9.62
N GLU A 567 1.69 -9.44 8.70
CA GLU A 567 0.27 -9.76 8.96
C GLU A 567 0.06 -11.20 9.43
N LYS A 568 0.72 -12.17 8.76
CA LYS A 568 0.61 -13.59 9.11
C LYS A 568 1.19 -13.87 10.49
N LEU A 569 2.34 -13.27 10.82
CA LEU A 569 2.95 -13.44 12.14
C LEU A 569 2.08 -12.80 13.25
N ALA A 570 1.47 -11.64 12.99
CA ALA A 570 0.51 -11.01 13.90
C ALA A 570 -0.75 -11.86 14.10
N ALA A 571 -1.23 -12.53 13.05
CA ALA A 571 -2.34 -13.47 13.16
C ALA A 571 -1.95 -14.67 14.06
N CYS A 572 -0.75 -15.23 13.89
CA CYS A 572 -0.23 -16.27 14.76
C CYS A 572 -0.12 -15.81 16.21
N GLU A 573 0.43 -14.63 16.48
CA GLU A 573 0.51 -14.06 17.83
C GLU A 573 -0.89 -13.92 18.48
N ALA A 574 -1.87 -13.43 17.73
CA ALA A 574 -3.24 -13.32 18.23
C ALA A 574 -3.90 -14.68 18.51
N VAL A 575 -3.64 -15.71 17.68
CA VAL A 575 -4.13 -17.07 17.91
C VAL A 575 -3.40 -17.74 19.08
N TRP A 576 -2.11 -17.44 19.28
CA TRP A 576 -1.31 -17.95 20.40
C TRP A 576 -1.92 -17.64 21.76
N ALA A 577 -2.59 -16.49 21.90
CA ALA A 577 -3.32 -16.11 23.11
C ALA A 577 -4.43 -17.12 23.52
N MET A 578 -4.85 -18.02 22.62
CA MET A 578 -5.78 -19.11 22.94
C MET A 578 -5.19 -20.15 23.90
N LEU A 579 -3.86 -20.27 24.01
CA LEU A 579 -3.22 -21.19 24.95
C LEU A 579 -3.48 -20.83 26.41
N ASP A 580 -3.82 -19.57 26.69
CA ASP A 580 -4.21 -19.14 28.04
C ASP A 580 -5.63 -19.64 28.43
N VAL A 581 -6.39 -20.18 27.47
CA VAL A 581 -7.71 -20.76 27.69
C VAL A 581 -7.59 -22.23 28.11
N LYS A 582 -8.45 -22.66 29.03
CA LYS A 582 -8.52 -24.06 29.47
C LYS A 582 -8.73 -24.99 28.28
N ASP A 583 -7.91 -26.04 28.17
CA ASP A 583 -7.87 -27.01 27.07
C ASP A 583 -7.50 -26.41 25.68
N GLY A 584 -7.06 -25.15 25.62
CA GLY A 584 -6.71 -24.45 24.39
C GLY A 584 -5.59 -25.11 23.59
N TYR A 585 -4.60 -25.70 24.27
CA TYR A 585 -3.54 -26.47 23.62
C TYR A 585 -4.08 -27.68 22.85
N LEU A 586 -4.92 -28.52 23.48
CA LEU A 586 -5.50 -29.72 22.85
C LEU A 586 -6.40 -29.36 21.65
N VAL A 587 -7.04 -28.19 21.72
CA VAL A 587 -7.85 -27.65 20.65
C VAL A 587 -6.97 -27.23 19.46
N LEU A 588 -5.91 -26.46 19.71
CA LEU A 588 -4.98 -26.04 18.67
C LEU A 588 -4.24 -27.23 18.04
N GLU A 589 -3.82 -28.20 18.85
CA GLU A 589 -3.22 -29.45 18.39
C GLU A 589 -4.14 -30.19 17.42
N LYS A 590 -5.42 -30.37 17.78
CA LYS A 590 -6.41 -31.00 16.89
C LYS A 590 -6.60 -30.22 15.59
N ILE A 591 -6.67 -28.89 15.67
CA ILE A 591 -6.84 -28.04 14.49
C ILE A 591 -5.63 -28.16 13.58
N ILE A 592 -4.41 -28.04 14.11
CA ILE A 592 -3.17 -28.14 13.33
C ILE A 592 -3.11 -29.51 12.66
N VAL A 593 -3.23 -30.60 13.42
CA VAL A 593 -3.13 -31.96 12.87
C VAL A 593 -4.18 -32.26 11.80
N HIS A 594 -5.44 -31.84 11.99
CA HIS A 594 -6.53 -32.22 11.07
C HIS A 594 -6.73 -31.23 9.90
N LYS A 595 -6.46 -29.94 10.11
CA LYS A 595 -6.77 -28.87 9.14
C LYS A 595 -5.54 -28.30 8.46
N VAL A 596 -4.39 -28.31 9.13
CA VAL A 596 -3.12 -27.84 8.57
C VAL A 596 -2.34 -29.04 8.01
N ASP A 597 -2.14 -30.09 8.81
CA ASP A 597 -1.31 -31.25 8.46
C ASP A 597 -2.09 -32.32 7.68
N HIS A 598 -3.39 -32.12 7.46
CA HIS A 598 -4.28 -33.08 6.77
C HIS A 598 -4.23 -34.53 7.32
N GLY A 599 -3.91 -34.69 8.60
CA GLY A 599 -3.79 -35.99 9.28
C GLY A 599 -2.39 -36.61 9.28
N GLU A 600 -1.37 -35.91 8.78
CA GLU A 600 0.02 -36.34 8.88
C GLU A 600 0.55 -36.11 10.31
N THR A 601 1.11 -37.15 10.94
CA THR A 601 1.68 -37.06 12.29
C THR A 601 3.18 -36.80 12.20
N HIS A 602 3.62 -35.60 12.58
CA HIS A 602 5.03 -35.28 12.75
C HIS A 602 5.56 -35.77 14.11
N SER A 603 6.88 -36.04 14.21
CA SER A 603 7.50 -36.58 15.43
C SER A 603 7.68 -35.56 16.56
N GLN A 604 7.42 -34.28 16.29
CA GLN A 604 7.55 -33.16 17.23
C GLN A 604 6.16 -32.68 17.68
N ASP A 605 6.13 -31.93 18.79
CA ASP A 605 4.93 -31.22 19.24
C ASP A 605 4.39 -30.33 18.10
N PRO A 606 3.20 -30.60 17.55
CA PRO A 606 2.67 -29.92 16.37
C PRO A 606 2.34 -28.45 16.65
N VAL A 607 1.97 -28.10 17.88
CA VAL A 607 1.69 -26.70 18.27
C VAL A 607 3.01 -25.95 18.34
N HIS A 608 4.00 -26.50 19.04
CA HIS A 608 5.30 -25.87 19.15
C HIS A 608 5.98 -25.71 17.78
N ASP A 609 5.96 -26.75 16.94
CA ASP A 609 6.51 -26.71 15.58
C ASP A 609 5.83 -25.61 14.73
N PHE A 610 4.50 -25.58 14.69
CA PHE A 610 3.77 -24.61 13.87
C PHE A 610 4.15 -23.16 14.20
N PHE A 611 4.09 -22.79 15.49
CA PHE A 611 4.38 -21.42 15.93
C PHE A 611 5.88 -21.08 15.85
N THR A 612 6.76 -22.07 15.73
CA THR A 612 8.20 -21.85 15.55
C THR A 612 8.54 -21.66 14.07
N THR A 613 8.15 -22.61 13.20
CA THR A 613 8.67 -22.73 11.83
C THR A 613 7.63 -22.50 10.74
N ARG A 614 6.32 -22.67 11.00
CA ARG A 614 5.25 -22.67 9.98
C ARG A 614 4.29 -21.49 10.06
N THR A 615 4.71 -20.36 10.63
CA THR A 615 3.87 -19.16 10.78
C THR A 615 3.36 -18.58 9.44
N LEU A 616 4.01 -18.89 8.31
CA LEU A 616 3.56 -18.47 6.98
C LEU A 616 2.26 -19.14 6.52
N GLU A 617 1.85 -20.23 7.18
CA GLU A 617 0.59 -20.96 6.98
C GLU A 617 -0.55 -20.43 7.88
N ALA A 618 -0.39 -19.24 8.47
CA ALA A 618 -1.38 -18.62 9.37
C ALA A 618 -2.82 -18.61 8.84
N ALA A 619 -3.01 -18.51 7.51
CA ALA A 619 -4.33 -18.56 6.91
C ALA A 619 -5.08 -19.87 7.24
N SER A 620 -4.42 -21.01 7.05
CA SER A 620 -4.97 -22.34 7.35
C SER A 620 -5.31 -22.50 8.83
N LEU A 621 -4.47 -21.97 9.71
CA LEU A 621 -4.72 -21.97 11.16
C LEU A 621 -5.95 -21.13 11.51
N VAL A 622 -6.06 -19.90 10.98
CA VAL A 622 -7.23 -19.03 11.21
C VAL A 622 -8.52 -19.68 10.71
N TYR A 623 -8.50 -20.35 9.55
CA TYR A 623 -9.63 -21.12 9.04
C TYR A 623 -10.00 -22.29 9.96
N GLY A 624 -9.01 -23.06 10.41
CA GLY A 624 -9.24 -24.18 11.31
C GLY A 624 -9.83 -23.75 12.66
N VAL A 625 -9.38 -22.61 13.18
CA VAL A 625 -9.95 -21.97 14.39
C VAL A 625 -11.39 -21.51 14.15
N PHE A 626 -11.65 -20.92 12.98
CA PHE A 626 -12.99 -20.49 12.59
C PHE A 626 -14.00 -21.66 12.50
N ASP A 627 -13.62 -22.80 11.92
CA ASP A 627 -14.48 -23.99 11.86
C ASP A 627 -14.90 -24.49 13.27
N GLY A 628 -14.05 -24.24 14.27
CA GLY A 628 -14.32 -24.55 15.68
C GLY A 628 -15.48 -23.76 16.29
N ILE A 629 -15.90 -22.64 15.68
CA ILE A 629 -16.96 -21.75 16.21
C ILE A 629 -18.30 -22.47 16.39
N GLN A 630 -18.59 -23.49 15.57
CA GLN A 630 -19.83 -24.26 15.66
C GLN A 630 -19.89 -25.21 16.88
N GLN A 631 -18.83 -25.30 17.69
CA GLN A 631 -18.79 -26.19 18.85
C GLN A 631 -19.57 -25.61 20.05
N PRO A 632 -20.44 -26.42 20.70
CA PRO A 632 -21.47 -25.93 21.63
C PRO A 632 -21.01 -25.34 22.97
N ASN A 633 -19.70 -25.22 23.25
CA ASN A 633 -19.17 -24.61 24.49
C ASN A 633 -17.96 -23.69 24.28
N MET A 634 -17.29 -23.77 23.13
CA MET A 634 -16.07 -23.02 22.82
C MET A 634 -16.31 -21.96 21.73
N GLY A 635 -17.50 -21.91 21.13
CA GLY A 635 -17.82 -21.01 20.02
C GLY A 635 -17.54 -19.53 20.31
N ALA A 636 -17.86 -19.04 21.51
CA ALA A 636 -17.59 -17.66 21.91
C ALA A 636 -16.08 -17.37 22.05
N VAL A 637 -15.30 -18.33 22.55
CA VAL A 637 -13.83 -18.20 22.66
C VAL A 637 -13.20 -18.16 21.27
N PHE A 638 -13.59 -19.07 20.39
CA PHE A 638 -13.11 -19.09 19.01
C PHE A 638 -13.48 -17.80 18.27
N ALA A 639 -14.72 -17.32 18.42
CA ALA A 639 -15.15 -16.06 17.82
C ALA A 639 -14.31 -14.87 18.33
N ALA A 640 -14.02 -14.82 19.64
CA ALA A 640 -13.16 -13.78 20.21
C ALA A 640 -11.72 -13.85 19.69
N THR A 641 -11.14 -15.05 19.57
CA THR A 641 -9.77 -15.22 19.03
C THR A 641 -9.69 -14.83 17.56
N VAL A 642 -10.64 -15.26 16.72
CA VAL A 642 -10.65 -14.85 15.30
C VAL A 642 -10.84 -13.34 15.18
N THR A 643 -11.72 -12.74 15.98
CA THR A 643 -11.89 -11.27 16.01
C THR A 643 -10.59 -10.55 16.38
N SER A 644 -9.88 -11.06 17.39
CA SER A 644 -8.57 -10.52 17.79
C SER A 644 -7.53 -10.65 16.67
N ALA A 645 -7.51 -11.79 15.98
CA ALA A 645 -6.62 -12.00 14.85
C ALA A 645 -6.91 -11.03 13.69
N ILE A 646 -8.19 -10.81 13.36
CA ILE A 646 -8.60 -9.83 12.33
C ILE A 646 -8.10 -8.42 12.71
N SER A 647 -8.28 -8.01 13.97
CA SER A 647 -7.82 -6.70 14.42
C SER A 647 -6.29 -6.57 14.36
N ALA A 648 -5.55 -7.61 14.77
CA ALA A 648 -4.09 -7.62 14.71
C ALA A 648 -3.56 -7.54 13.28
N ILE A 649 -4.15 -8.31 12.35
CA ILE A 649 -3.82 -8.30 10.92
C ILE A 649 -3.99 -6.88 10.35
N LEU A 650 -5.14 -6.24 10.62
CA LEU A 650 -5.43 -4.92 10.06
C LEU A 650 -4.52 -3.83 10.64
N THR A 651 -4.22 -3.88 11.93
CA THR A 651 -3.34 -2.91 12.60
C THR A 651 -1.92 -3.00 12.05
N VAL A 652 -1.35 -4.21 12.03
CA VAL A 652 0.02 -4.44 11.51
C VAL A 652 0.12 -4.13 10.03
N ARG A 653 -0.95 -4.38 9.26
CA ARG A 653 -1.02 -3.98 7.85
C ARG A 653 -0.92 -2.46 7.70
N GLU A 654 -1.69 -1.69 8.46
CA GLU A 654 -1.62 -0.22 8.39
C GLU A 654 -0.22 0.28 8.73
N ASP A 655 0.37 -0.23 9.79
CA ASP A 655 1.73 0.11 10.21
C ASP A 655 2.76 -0.23 9.12
N ALA A 656 2.69 -1.45 8.55
CA ALA A 656 3.65 -1.91 7.55
C ALA A 656 3.50 -1.18 6.21
N LEU A 657 2.27 -0.91 5.77
CA LEU A 657 2.02 -0.15 4.53
C LEU A 657 2.44 1.31 4.69
N ALA A 658 2.26 1.89 5.88
CA ALA A 658 2.75 3.24 6.19
C ALA A 658 4.28 3.29 6.18
N ALA A 659 4.96 2.37 6.87
CA ALA A 659 6.42 2.28 6.90
C ALA A 659 7.03 2.09 5.50
N LEU A 660 6.35 1.33 4.62
CA LEU A 660 6.81 1.09 3.25
C LEU A 660 6.37 2.16 2.24
N HIS A 661 5.60 3.17 2.68
CA HIS A 661 4.98 4.19 1.85
C HIS A 661 4.27 3.60 0.61
N VAL A 662 3.43 2.59 0.83
CA VAL A 662 2.64 1.97 -0.25
C VAL A 662 1.47 2.87 -0.59
N SER A 663 1.37 3.30 -1.85
CA SER A 663 0.23 4.10 -2.30
C SER A 663 -1.06 3.28 -2.34
N SER A 664 -2.22 3.93 -2.17
CA SER A 664 -3.53 3.26 -2.26
C SER A 664 -3.84 2.67 -3.63
N SER A 665 -3.09 3.07 -4.67
CA SER A 665 -3.19 2.54 -6.04
C SER A 665 -2.31 1.33 -6.30
N GLU A 666 -1.30 1.06 -5.46
CA GLU A 666 -0.39 -0.07 -5.63
C GLU A 666 -1.10 -1.39 -5.29
N THR A 667 -1.28 -2.24 -6.30
CA THR A 667 -1.85 -3.58 -6.14
C THR A 667 -0.88 -4.64 -6.65
N GLY A 668 -0.73 -5.72 -5.89
CA GLY A 668 0.11 -6.86 -6.26
C GLY A 668 -0.58 -7.79 -7.27
N ALA A 669 0.23 -8.62 -7.94
CA ALA A 669 -0.27 -9.63 -8.87
C ALA A 669 -1.16 -10.70 -8.18
N SER A 670 -0.90 -10.99 -6.91
CA SER A 670 -1.72 -11.89 -6.09
C SER A 670 -2.73 -11.11 -5.24
N CYS A 671 -3.91 -11.70 -5.04
CA CYS A 671 -4.89 -11.19 -4.09
C CYS A 671 -4.28 -11.25 -2.68
N PRO A 672 -4.41 -10.18 -1.87
CA PRO A 672 -4.04 -10.24 -0.45
C PRO A 672 -4.69 -11.46 0.19
N TRP A 673 -3.93 -12.23 0.96
CA TRP A 673 -4.40 -13.52 1.50
C TRP A 673 -5.66 -13.39 2.37
N TRP A 674 -5.80 -12.26 3.07
CA TRP A 674 -6.99 -11.96 3.85
C TRP A 674 -8.19 -11.52 2.99
N CYS A 675 -8.02 -11.13 1.73
CA CYS A 675 -9.09 -10.87 0.76
C CYS A 675 -9.47 -12.11 -0.08
N ALA A 676 -8.84 -13.26 0.15
CA ALA A 676 -9.18 -14.49 -0.55
C ALA A 676 -10.67 -14.83 -0.31
N PRO A 677 -11.40 -15.39 -1.30
CA PRO A 677 -12.83 -15.68 -1.17
C PRO A 677 -13.20 -16.46 0.09
N GLN A 678 -12.37 -17.45 0.45
CA GLN A 678 -12.55 -18.25 1.65
C GLN A 678 -12.43 -17.41 2.94
N MET A 679 -11.50 -16.43 3.00
CA MET A 679 -11.36 -15.53 4.16
C MET A 679 -12.48 -14.52 4.27
N MET A 680 -12.97 -14.00 3.14
CA MET A 680 -14.13 -13.12 3.17
C MET A 680 -15.37 -13.87 3.69
N GLU A 681 -15.53 -15.14 3.30
CA GLU A 681 -16.64 -15.96 3.74
C GLU A 681 -16.54 -16.32 5.24
N THR A 682 -15.34 -16.58 5.76
CA THR A 682 -15.15 -16.79 7.20
C THR A 682 -15.40 -15.53 8.02
N TRP A 683 -14.96 -14.36 7.56
CA TRP A 683 -15.25 -13.10 8.26
C TRP A 683 -16.75 -12.77 8.26
N ASP A 684 -17.44 -12.99 7.15
CA ASP A 684 -18.89 -12.79 7.05
C ASP A 684 -19.66 -13.79 7.93
N ALA A 685 -19.23 -15.05 7.95
CA ALA A 685 -19.85 -16.06 8.79
C ALA A 685 -19.57 -15.83 10.29
N LEU A 686 -18.39 -15.31 10.65
CA LEU A 686 -18.08 -14.85 12.01
C LEU A 686 -19.02 -13.71 12.42
N PHE A 687 -19.23 -12.73 11.53
CA PHE A 687 -20.15 -11.63 11.77
C PHE A 687 -21.56 -12.12 12.04
N ARG A 688 -22.07 -13.05 11.21
CA ARG A 688 -23.39 -13.66 11.40
C ARG A 688 -23.48 -14.48 12.68
N PHE A 689 -22.41 -15.18 13.06
CA PHE A 689 -22.37 -15.92 14.32
C PHE A 689 -22.50 -14.99 15.53
N ILE A 690 -21.67 -13.95 15.60
CA ILE A 690 -21.70 -12.97 16.70
C ILE A 690 -23.06 -12.25 16.76
N ALA A 691 -23.61 -11.88 15.60
CA ALA A 691 -24.91 -11.19 15.54
C ALA A 691 -26.08 -12.06 16.02
N GLY A 692 -25.98 -13.38 15.96
CA GLY A 692 -27.06 -14.31 16.28
C GLY A 692 -26.91 -15.10 17.59
N HIS A 693 -25.70 -15.30 18.09
CA HIS A 693 -25.42 -16.33 19.11
C HIS A 693 -24.59 -15.85 20.31
N THR A 694 -24.10 -14.61 20.33
CA THR A 694 -23.25 -14.10 21.43
C THR A 694 -23.86 -12.87 22.11
N ASP A 695 -23.80 -12.84 23.44
CA ASP A 695 -24.23 -11.68 24.24
C ASP A 695 -23.28 -10.48 24.09
N ASP A 696 -21.99 -10.73 23.78
CA ASP A 696 -21.01 -9.66 23.54
C ASP A 696 -21.02 -9.21 22.08
N THR A 697 -21.67 -8.08 21.85
CA THR A 697 -21.90 -7.52 20.53
C THR A 697 -20.98 -6.35 20.19
N ARG A 698 -20.10 -5.95 21.12
CA ARG A 698 -19.07 -4.92 20.92
C ARG A 698 -18.22 -5.10 19.64
N PRO A 699 -17.85 -6.32 19.22
CA PRO A 699 -17.02 -6.48 18.01
C PRO A 699 -17.78 -6.34 16.68
N LEU A 700 -19.13 -6.26 16.67
CA LEU A 700 -19.90 -6.22 15.42
C LEU A 700 -19.62 -4.98 14.57
N GLY A 701 -19.56 -3.78 15.16
CA GLY A 701 -19.24 -2.56 14.41
C GLY A 701 -17.86 -2.62 13.75
N PRO A 702 -16.77 -2.86 14.50
CA PRO A 702 -15.43 -3.02 13.93
C PRO A 702 -15.34 -4.12 12.86
N LEU A 703 -16.04 -5.25 13.05
CA LEU A 703 -16.08 -6.34 12.08
C LEU A 703 -16.86 -5.99 10.79
N ALA A 704 -17.95 -5.23 10.90
CA ALA A 704 -18.64 -4.70 9.73
C ALA A 704 -17.75 -3.72 8.95
N GLN A 705 -16.98 -2.89 9.66
CA GLN A 705 -16.01 -1.98 9.06
C GLN A 705 -14.89 -2.75 8.33
N SER A 706 -14.35 -3.81 8.95
CA SER A 706 -13.31 -4.64 8.31
C SER A 706 -13.83 -5.37 7.08
N LEU A 707 -15.06 -5.91 7.10
CA LEU A 707 -15.72 -6.54 5.96
C LEU A 707 -15.91 -5.56 4.78
N CYS A 708 -16.33 -4.32 5.07
CA CYS A 708 -16.44 -3.29 4.06
C CYS A 708 -15.07 -2.96 3.45
N ARG A 709 -14.05 -2.79 4.30
CA ARG A 709 -12.68 -2.51 3.85
C ARG A 709 -12.12 -3.64 2.98
N GLN A 710 -12.28 -4.89 3.42
CA GLN A 710 -11.89 -6.09 2.68
C GLN A 710 -12.53 -6.15 1.31
N SER A 711 -13.84 -5.89 1.23
CA SER A 711 -14.57 -5.87 -0.03
C SER A 711 -14.05 -4.79 -0.97
N VAL A 712 -13.80 -3.57 -0.48
CA VAL A 712 -13.27 -2.47 -1.29
C VAL A 712 -11.86 -2.79 -1.82
N VAL A 713 -10.99 -3.33 -0.97
CA VAL A 713 -9.63 -3.72 -1.38
C VAL A 713 -9.67 -4.86 -2.40
N ALA A 714 -10.55 -5.86 -2.20
CA ALA A 714 -10.72 -6.97 -3.15
C ALA A 714 -11.25 -6.47 -4.52
N ILE A 715 -12.22 -5.56 -4.53
CA ILE A 715 -12.74 -4.95 -5.77
C ILE A 715 -11.65 -4.15 -6.49
N ALA A 716 -10.88 -3.34 -5.76
CA ALA A 716 -9.78 -2.55 -6.33
C ALA A 716 -8.69 -3.46 -6.94
N TRP A 717 -8.29 -4.50 -6.21
CA TRP A 717 -7.35 -5.51 -6.72
C TRP A 717 -7.89 -6.22 -7.97
N ALA A 718 -9.16 -6.64 -7.97
CA ALA A 718 -9.76 -7.33 -9.11
C ALA A 718 -9.86 -6.42 -10.35
N LYS A 719 -10.19 -5.13 -10.17
CA LYS A 719 -10.21 -4.12 -11.24
C LYS A 719 -8.83 -3.94 -11.86
N ASN A 720 -7.79 -3.83 -11.04
CA ASN A 720 -6.42 -3.61 -11.51
C ASN A 720 -5.79 -4.85 -12.16
N SER A 721 -6.13 -6.04 -11.67
CA SER A 721 -5.59 -7.31 -12.18
C SER A 721 -6.39 -7.90 -13.35
N GLY A 722 -7.51 -7.28 -13.75
CA GLY A 722 -8.37 -7.77 -14.84
C GLY A 722 -9.18 -9.03 -14.50
N HIS A 723 -9.32 -9.36 -13.21
CA HIS A 723 -10.20 -10.43 -12.72
C HIS A 723 -11.67 -9.96 -12.66
N ASP A 724 -12.60 -10.89 -12.41
CA ASP A 724 -14.04 -10.60 -12.32
C ASP A 724 -14.39 -9.75 -11.09
N TRP A 725 -14.18 -8.44 -11.21
CA TRP A 725 -14.52 -7.46 -10.18
C TRP A 725 -16.02 -7.29 -9.99
N GLN A 726 -16.84 -7.65 -11.00
CA GLN A 726 -18.29 -7.51 -10.94
C GLN A 726 -18.87 -8.52 -9.96
N ALA A 727 -18.34 -9.74 -9.89
CA ALA A 727 -18.73 -10.73 -8.88
C ALA A 727 -18.50 -10.25 -7.45
N TYR A 728 -17.33 -9.65 -7.17
CA TYR A 728 -17.03 -9.05 -5.87
C TYR A 728 -17.96 -7.87 -5.54
N GLU A 729 -18.19 -6.98 -6.51
CA GLU A 729 -19.05 -5.81 -6.33
C GLU A 729 -20.51 -6.19 -6.09
N ASN A 730 -21.03 -7.18 -6.83
CA ASN A 730 -22.37 -7.73 -6.64
C ASN A 730 -22.54 -8.34 -5.25
N THR A 731 -21.56 -9.13 -4.80
CA THR A 731 -21.59 -9.76 -3.47
C THR A 731 -21.57 -8.70 -2.37
N TYR A 732 -20.72 -7.67 -2.52
CA TYR A 732 -20.65 -6.54 -1.59
C TYR A 732 -21.97 -5.77 -1.53
N HIS A 733 -22.58 -5.45 -2.68
CA HIS A 733 -23.85 -4.74 -2.74
C HIS A 733 -25.02 -5.51 -2.11
N GLN A 734 -25.03 -6.84 -2.25
CA GLN A 734 -26.03 -7.69 -1.62
C GLN A 734 -25.89 -7.74 -0.09
N ARG A 735 -24.66 -7.90 0.43
CA ARG A 735 -24.42 -8.16 1.86
C ARG A 735 -24.26 -6.91 2.72
N ARG A 736 -23.76 -5.79 2.17
CA ARG A 736 -23.45 -4.57 2.95
C ARG A 736 -24.65 -4.02 3.71
N GLY A 737 -25.85 -4.12 3.15
CA GLY A 737 -27.08 -3.67 3.81
C GLY A 737 -27.40 -4.49 5.07
N ASP A 738 -27.17 -5.79 5.02
CA ASP A 738 -27.44 -6.70 6.14
C ASP A 738 -26.44 -6.48 7.29
N TRP A 739 -25.17 -6.22 6.97
CA TRP A 739 -24.15 -5.90 7.97
C TRP A 739 -24.52 -4.63 8.75
N ILE A 740 -24.85 -3.54 8.04
CA ILE A 740 -25.24 -2.28 8.68
C ILE A 740 -26.52 -2.43 9.50
N LYS A 741 -27.54 -3.10 8.95
CA LYS A 741 -28.80 -3.36 9.68
C LYS A 741 -28.59 -4.19 10.94
N ALA A 742 -27.63 -5.10 10.96
CA ALA A 742 -27.28 -5.86 12.16
C ALA A 742 -26.60 -4.97 13.22
N VAL A 743 -25.65 -4.11 12.83
CA VAL A 743 -24.97 -3.17 13.77
C VAL A 743 -25.98 -2.19 14.40
N VAL A 744 -26.91 -1.66 13.60
CA VAL A 744 -27.97 -0.75 14.08
C VAL A 744 -28.92 -1.45 15.06
N ARG A 745 -29.32 -2.71 14.78
CA ARG A 745 -30.20 -3.49 15.66
C ARG A 745 -29.62 -3.68 17.07
N VAL A 746 -28.30 -3.65 17.20
CA VAL A 746 -27.60 -3.82 18.47
C VAL A 746 -27.35 -2.49 19.19
N GLY A 747 -27.77 -1.37 18.60
CA GLY A 747 -27.66 -0.04 19.23
C GLY A 747 -26.32 0.67 19.00
N GLN A 748 -25.43 0.14 18.14
CA GLN A 748 -24.16 0.78 17.76
C GLN A 748 -24.35 1.79 16.60
N VAL A 749 -25.34 2.67 16.72
CA VAL A 749 -25.75 3.60 15.64
C VAL A 749 -24.61 4.53 15.21
N ALA A 750 -23.82 5.06 16.16
CA ALA A 750 -22.70 5.94 15.86
C ALA A 750 -21.62 5.28 14.97
N GLN A 751 -21.31 4.00 15.23
CA GLN A 751 -20.38 3.24 14.37
C GLN A 751 -21.01 2.94 13.01
N ALA A 752 -22.29 2.60 12.94
CA ALA A 752 -22.99 2.39 11.68
C ALA A 752 -22.98 3.65 10.79
N LEU A 753 -23.21 4.83 11.37
CA LEU A 753 -23.09 6.11 10.67
C LEU A 753 -21.66 6.34 10.16
N HIS A 754 -20.65 6.13 11.00
CA HIS A 754 -19.24 6.28 10.60
C HIS A 754 -18.84 5.34 9.46
N ILE A 755 -19.30 4.09 9.47
CA ILE A 755 -19.06 3.15 8.36
C ILE A 755 -19.75 3.64 7.09
N CYS A 756 -21.00 4.10 7.18
CA CYS A 756 -21.72 4.61 6.02
C CYS A 756 -21.08 5.86 5.41
N GLU A 757 -20.53 6.74 6.24
CA GLU A 757 -19.75 7.91 5.80
C GLU A 757 -18.45 7.48 5.10
N THR A 758 -17.68 6.61 5.74
CA THR A 758 -16.34 6.19 5.28
C THR A 758 -16.40 5.47 3.94
N PHE A 759 -17.43 4.64 3.72
CA PHE A 759 -17.59 3.85 2.49
C PHE A 759 -18.66 4.41 1.54
N HIS A 760 -19.14 5.64 1.77
CA HIS A 760 -20.15 6.30 0.95
C HIS A 760 -21.42 5.45 0.72
N LEU A 761 -21.91 4.78 1.77
CA LEU A 761 -23.12 3.96 1.75
C LEU A 761 -24.38 4.81 1.95
N TYR A 762 -24.65 5.68 0.97
CA TYR A 762 -25.70 6.69 1.06
C TYR A 762 -27.10 6.13 1.32
N ARG A 763 -27.43 4.95 0.77
CA ARG A 763 -28.73 4.31 0.99
C ARG A 763 -28.94 3.89 2.45
N CYS A 764 -27.96 3.22 3.05
CA CYS A 764 -28.02 2.83 4.45
C CYS A 764 -28.01 4.06 5.39
N LEU A 765 -27.22 5.08 5.04
CA LEU A 765 -27.20 6.35 5.76
C LEU A 765 -28.59 7.02 5.76
N ALA A 766 -29.26 7.08 4.61
CA ALA A 766 -30.60 7.62 4.48
C ALA A 766 -31.64 6.84 5.31
N GLU A 767 -31.58 5.50 5.29
CA GLU A 767 -32.47 4.64 6.08
C GLU A 767 -32.31 4.86 7.59
N ILE A 768 -31.07 5.00 8.08
CA ILE A 768 -30.79 5.25 9.51
C ILE A 768 -31.29 6.63 9.91
N LEU A 769 -30.95 7.67 9.14
CA LEU A 769 -31.34 9.05 9.45
C LEU A 769 -32.85 9.27 9.39
N ASP A 770 -33.54 8.64 8.45
CA ASP A 770 -35.00 8.70 8.37
C ASP A 770 -35.65 7.98 9.57
N HIS A 771 -35.09 6.85 10.01
CA HIS A 771 -35.56 6.17 11.21
C HIS A 771 -35.44 7.07 12.45
N ASP A 772 -34.27 7.69 12.65
CA ASP A 772 -34.03 8.62 13.77
C ASP A 772 -34.98 9.82 13.70
N LEU A 773 -35.23 10.36 12.50
CA LEU A 773 -36.20 11.44 12.29
C LEU A 773 -37.62 11.00 12.68
N ARG A 774 -38.07 9.82 12.26
CA ARG A 774 -39.41 9.32 12.61
C ARG A 774 -39.57 9.08 14.11
N VAL A 775 -38.53 8.57 14.76
CA VAL A 775 -38.52 8.38 16.23
C VAL A 775 -38.59 9.73 16.93
N ALA A 776 -37.82 10.73 16.47
CA ALA A 776 -37.87 12.08 17.01
C ALA A 776 -39.27 12.70 16.86
N LEU A 777 -39.92 12.52 15.72
CA LEU A 777 -41.29 12.98 15.48
C LEU A 777 -42.32 12.32 16.40
N ALA A 778 -42.20 11.00 16.58
CA ALA A 778 -43.09 10.24 17.47
C ALA A 778 -42.91 10.65 18.95
N SER A 779 -41.73 11.11 19.34
CA SER A 779 -41.43 11.53 20.71
C SER A 779 -42.04 12.90 21.09
N ASN A 780 -42.55 13.66 20.11
CA ASN A 780 -43.14 15.00 20.28
C ASN A 780 -42.21 16.03 20.97
N ASN A 781 -40.90 15.77 20.98
CA ASN A 781 -39.88 16.65 21.52
C ASN A 781 -39.25 17.48 20.40
N LYS A 782 -39.49 18.80 20.44
CA LYS A 782 -39.00 19.74 19.41
C LYS A 782 -37.47 19.78 19.30
N GLN A 783 -36.75 19.50 20.39
CA GLN A 783 -35.29 19.51 20.37
C GLN A 783 -34.75 18.32 19.57
N SER A 784 -35.25 17.10 19.82
CA SER A 784 -34.82 15.91 19.07
C SER A 784 -35.21 15.97 17.60
N GLU A 785 -36.35 16.60 17.26
CA GLU A 785 -36.72 16.83 15.86
C GLU A 785 -35.72 17.77 15.18
N SER A 786 -35.38 18.89 15.83
CA SER A 786 -34.38 19.83 15.31
C SER A 786 -33.00 19.19 15.15
N ASP A 787 -32.59 18.33 16.08
CA ASP A 787 -31.28 17.66 16.03
C ASP A 787 -31.22 16.63 14.88
N ALA A 788 -32.29 15.85 14.67
CA ALA A 788 -32.38 14.91 13.55
C ALA A 788 -32.44 15.63 12.18
N GLU A 789 -33.19 16.73 12.09
CA GLU A 789 -33.21 17.55 10.88
C GLU A 789 -31.85 18.20 10.59
N TYR A 790 -31.15 18.67 11.63
CA TYR A 790 -29.81 19.20 11.48
C TYR A 790 -28.82 18.15 10.96
N ALA A 791 -28.92 16.90 11.44
CA ALA A 791 -28.09 15.80 10.94
C ALA A 791 -28.31 15.56 9.43
N ILE A 792 -29.56 15.48 8.97
CA ILE A 792 -29.87 15.30 7.54
C ILE A 792 -29.36 16.50 6.72
N ARG A 793 -29.54 17.74 7.21
CA ARG A 793 -29.00 18.95 6.55
C ARG A 793 -27.49 18.92 6.41
N LYS A 794 -26.78 18.48 7.45
CA LYS A 794 -25.32 18.33 7.44
C LYS A 794 -24.87 17.41 6.30
N TYR A 795 -25.55 16.27 6.11
CA TYR A 795 -25.20 15.32 5.04
C TYR A 795 -25.64 15.77 3.65
N LEU A 796 -26.79 16.45 3.52
CA LEU A 796 -27.19 17.07 2.26
C LEU A 796 -26.18 18.13 1.79
N HIS A 797 -25.66 18.94 2.71
CA HIS A 797 -24.61 19.92 2.39
C HIS A 797 -23.25 19.26 2.14
N GLY A 798 -22.89 18.23 2.92
CA GLY A 798 -21.58 17.57 2.84
C GLY A 798 -21.41 16.67 1.60
N PHE A 799 -22.38 15.81 1.32
CA PHE A 799 -22.31 14.81 0.24
C PHE A 799 -23.10 15.20 -1.03
N GLY A 800 -23.92 16.25 -0.98
CA GLY A 800 -24.60 16.80 -2.15
C GLY A 800 -25.61 15.85 -2.80
N TYR A 801 -25.60 15.79 -4.13
CA TYR A 801 -26.63 15.11 -4.92
C TYR A 801 -26.65 13.58 -4.73
N ASP A 802 -25.48 12.95 -4.54
CA ASP A 802 -25.41 11.47 -4.48
C ASP A 802 -26.12 10.92 -3.24
N PHE A 803 -26.03 11.65 -2.12
CA PHE A 803 -26.81 11.34 -0.92
C PHE A 803 -28.28 11.71 -1.11
N ALA A 804 -28.56 12.92 -1.62
CA ALA A 804 -29.93 13.40 -1.81
C ALA A 804 -30.77 12.48 -2.71
N ALA A 805 -30.18 11.97 -3.81
CA ALA A 805 -30.86 11.06 -4.72
C ALA A 805 -31.29 9.76 -4.03
N GLN A 806 -30.45 9.20 -3.15
CA GLN A 806 -30.77 7.97 -2.41
C GLN A 806 -31.83 8.22 -1.32
N LEU A 807 -31.77 9.37 -0.63
CA LEU A 807 -32.78 9.78 0.35
C LEU A 807 -34.15 10.00 -0.31
N TYR A 808 -34.20 10.73 -1.44
CA TYR A 808 -35.44 10.97 -2.15
C TYR A 808 -36.02 9.69 -2.76
N ALA A 809 -35.18 8.82 -3.32
CA ALA A 809 -35.62 7.50 -3.77
C ALA A 809 -36.26 6.69 -2.64
N PHE A 810 -35.65 6.71 -1.44
CA PHE A 810 -36.19 6.05 -0.27
C PHE A 810 -37.55 6.62 0.18
N TRP A 811 -37.75 7.94 0.18
CA TRP A 811 -39.04 8.55 0.49
C TRP A 811 -40.12 8.25 -0.56
N VAL A 812 -39.74 8.16 -1.84
CA VAL A 812 -40.67 7.76 -2.91
C VAL A 812 -41.11 6.30 -2.74
N GLU A 813 -40.17 5.39 -2.44
CA GLU A 813 -40.46 3.97 -2.19
C GLU A 813 -41.36 3.76 -0.95
N THR A 814 -41.08 4.48 0.14
CA THR A 814 -41.85 4.42 1.38
C THR A 814 -43.16 5.22 1.35
N ARG A 815 -43.42 5.93 0.24
CA ARG A 815 -44.57 6.83 0.02
C ARG A 815 -44.68 7.98 1.03
N ASP A 816 -43.56 8.44 1.58
CA ASP A 816 -43.53 9.62 2.45
C ASP A 816 -43.36 10.92 1.65
N PHE A 817 -44.45 11.31 0.98
CA PHE A 817 -44.47 12.55 0.19
C PHE A 817 -44.50 13.81 1.06
N ALA A 818 -44.93 13.69 2.32
CA ALA A 818 -44.96 14.83 3.24
C ALA A 818 -43.53 15.31 3.52
N SER A 819 -42.64 14.39 3.91
CA SER A 819 -41.23 14.70 4.14
C SER A 819 -40.53 15.19 2.86
N LEU A 820 -40.80 14.55 1.72
CA LEU A 820 -40.21 14.89 0.42
C LEU A 820 -40.46 16.34 -0.03
N PHE A 821 -41.67 16.86 0.13
CA PHE A 821 -42.04 18.19 -0.38
C PHE A 821 -41.98 19.32 0.66
N THR A 822 -42.30 19.00 1.91
CA THR A 822 -42.45 20.05 2.94
C THR A 822 -41.16 20.32 3.69
N ARG A 823 -40.31 19.31 3.88
CA ARG A 823 -39.08 19.40 4.66
C ARG A 823 -37.88 19.69 3.77
N PHE A 824 -36.89 20.39 4.32
CA PHE A 824 -35.65 20.76 3.62
C PHE A 824 -35.87 21.58 2.33
N GLN A 825 -36.79 22.55 2.37
CA GLN A 825 -37.07 23.45 1.24
C GLN A 825 -35.84 24.23 0.74
N ASP A 826 -34.83 24.39 1.58
CA ASP A 826 -33.57 25.03 1.24
C ASP A 826 -32.74 24.24 0.21
N HIS A 827 -33.06 22.96 -0.03
CA HIS A 827 -32.37 22.08 -0.99
C HIS A 827 -33.26 21.68 -2.18
N ARG A 828 -34.27 22.50 -2.51
CA ARG A 828 -35.21 22.24 -3.62
C ARG A 828 -34.53 21.98 -4.97
N ASP A 829 -33.35 22.54 -5.19
CA ASP A 829 -32.59 22.38 -6.43
C ASP A 829 -32.14 20.91 -6.64
N LEU A 830 -31.78 20.23 -5.55
CA LEU A 830 -31.41 18.81 -5.59
C LEU A 830 -32.62 17.93 -5.92
N LEU A 831 -33.79 18.29 -5.39
CA LEU A 831 -35.06 17.59 -5.66
C LEU A 831 -35.50 17.80 -7.12
N GLN A 832 -35.34 19.00 -7.68
CA GLN A 832 -35.57 19.26 -9.10
C GLN A 832 -34.65 18.39 -9.98
N ARG A 833 -33.35 18.32 -9.64
CA ARG A 833 -32.39 17.47 -10.36
C ARG A 833 -32.77 15.99 -10.30
N PHE A 834 -33.24 15.52 -9.15
CA PHE A 834 -33.73 14.15 -8.97
C PHE A 834 -34.90 13.83 -9.91
N PHE A 835 -35.93 14.68 -9.93
CA PHE A 835 -37.09 14.49 -10.81
C PHE A 835 -36.77 14.65 -12.31
N ARG A 836 -35.75 15.43 -12.69
CA ARG A 836 -35.29 15.50 -14.09
C ARG A 836 -34.52 14.25 -14.53
N SER A 837 -33.85 13.57 -13.60
CA SER A 837 -33.00 12.41 -13.90
C SER A 837 -33.75 11.08 -13.98
N GLY A 838 -34.93 10.97 -13.36
CA GLY A 838 -35.70 9.72 -13.24
C GLY A 838 -37.12 9.83 -13.78
N ASN A 839 -37.74 8.69 -14.08
CA ASN A 839 -39.13 8.65 -14.53
C ASN A 839 -40.11 8.69 -13.33
N HIS A 840 -40.29 9.88 -12.76
CA HIS A 840 -41.17 10.13 -11.62
C HIS A 840 -42.35 11.04 -11.99
N ALA A 841 -42.96 10.80 -13.16
CA ALA A 841 -44.04 11.61 -13.70
C ALA A 841 -45.24 11.73 -12.74
N GLY A 842 -45.58 10.65 -12.02
CA GLY A 842 -46.72 10.62 -11.10
C GLY A 842 -46.65 11.57 -9.89
N ILE A 843 -45.46 12.10 -9.55
CA ILE A 843 -45.22 12.90 -8.35
C ILE A 843 -44.56 14.25 -8.67
N SER A 844 -43.72 14.29 -9.71
CA SER A 844 -42.95 15.48 -10.10
C SER A 844 -43.81 16.71 -10.39
N TRP A 845 -45.02 16.53 -10.94
CA TRP A 845 -45.95 17.63 -11.25
C TRP A 845 -46.30 18.50 -10.04
N ILE A 846 -46.30 17.94 -8.82
CA ILE A 846 -46.61 18.67 -7.58
C ILE A 846 -45.55 19.75 -7.32
N LEU A 847 -44.27 19.41 -7.50
CA LEU A 847 -43.18 20.37 -7.36
C LEU A 847 -43.27 21.47 -8.41
N SER A 848 -43.45 21.07 -9.67
CA SER A 848 -43.52 22.00 -10.81
C SER A 848 -44.66 23.00 -10.65
N LEU A 849 -45.82 22.58 -10.12
CA LEU A 849 -46.92 23.49 -9.77
C LEU A 849 -46.53 24.48 -8.68
N GLY A 850 -45.85 24.02 -7.62
CA GLY A 850 -45.38 24.87 -6.52
C GLY A 850 -44.34 25.91 -6.94
N LEU A 851 -43.58 25.64 -8.02
CA LEU A 851 -42.58 26.54 -8.59
C LEU A 851 -43.15 27.51 -9.64
N GLY A 852 -44.42 27.36 -10.02
CA GLY A 852 -45.03 28.11 -11.12
C GLY A 852 -44.59 27.66 -12.52
N GLU A 853 -43.91 26.50 -12.63
CA GLU A 853 -43.51 25.88 -13.90
C GLU A 853 -44.69 25.09 -14.50
N TYR A 854 -45.76 25.80 -14.85
CA TYR A 854 -47.03 25.18 -15.27
C TYR A 854 -46.91 24.32 -16.54
N GLN A 855 -45.99 24.65 -17.45
CA GLN A 855 -45.73 23.86 -18.66
C GLN A 855 -45.18 22.47 -18.32
N ALA A 856 -44.12 22.42 -17.50
CA ALA A 856 -43.51 21.16 -17.06
C ALA A 856 -44.46 20.33 -16.17
N ALA A 857 -45.29 20.99 -15.36
CA ALA A 857 -46.34 20.32 -14.59
C ALA A 857 -47.38 19.65 -15.50
N GLY A 858 -47.80 20.34 -16.57
CA GLY A 858 -48.71 19.80 -17.57
C GLY A 858 -48.13 18.56 -18.25
N GLU A 859 -46.89 18.63 -18.74
CA GLU A 859 -46.21 17.51 -19.39
C GLU A 859 -46.06 16.28 -18.48
N ALA A 860 -45.65 16.49 -17.22
CA ALA A 860 -45.54 15.41 -16.22
C ALA A 860 -46.90 14.74 -15.92
N LEU A 861 -47.99 15.51 -15.84
CA LEU A 861 -49.34 14.97 -15.64
C LEU A 861 -49.83 14.15 -16.84
N VAL A 862 -49.48 14.55 -18.07
CA VAL A 862 -49.78 13.78 -19.28
C VAL A 862 -49.03 12.47 -19.28
N GLN A 863 -47.74 12.49 -18.94
CA GLN A 863 -46.93 11.28 -18.85
C GLN A 863 -47.46 10.34 -17.76
N ALA A 864 -47.85 10.86 -16.59
CA ALA A 864 -48.46 10.07 -15.52
C ALA A 864 -49.81 9.45 -15.94
N ALA A 865 -50.61 10.16 -16.75
CA ALA A 865 -51.86 9.64 -17.29
C ALA A 865 -51.64 8.51 -18.31
N LYS A 866 -50.56 8.57 -19.10
CA LYS A 866 -50.16 7.53 -20.07
C LYS A 866 -49.61 6.28 -19.37
N GLU A 867 -48.72 6.43 -18.39
CA GLU A 867 -48.12 5.30 -17.65
C GLU A 867 -49.14 4.47 -16.87
N GLY A 868 -50.20 5.11 -16.38
CA GLY A 868 -51.34 4.46 -15.75
C GLY A 868 -52.16 3.54 -16.67
N GLN A 869 -51.95 3.60 -18.00
CA GLN A 869 -52.57 2.68 -18.97
C GLN A 869 -51.82 1.35 -19.12
N GLU A 870 -50.49 1.35 -18.98
CA GLU A 870 -49.65 0.18 -19.32
C GLU A 870 -49.29 -0.67 -18.10
N THR A 871 -49.14 -0.07 -16.92
CA THR A 871 -48.50 -0.72 -15.77
C THR A 871 -49.46 -1.42 -14.79
N VAL A 872 -50.78 -1.17 -14.90
CA VAL A 872 -51.78 -1.82 -14.06
C VAL A 872 -52.99 -2.19 -14.92
N ALA A 873 -53.37 -3.47 -14.93
CA ALA A 873 -54.63 -3.95 -15.50
C ALA A 873 -55.85 -3.43 -14.69
N GLY A 874 -56.06 -2.12 -14.71
CA GLY A 874 -57.09 -1.41 -13.94
C GLY A 874 -56.68 -0.05 -13.39
N GLY A 875 -56.01 0.80 -14.18
CA GLY A 875 -55.97 2.23 -13.84
C GLY A 875 -57.39 2.75 -13.63
N GLU A 876 -57.63 3.43 -12.51
CA GLU A 876 -58.95 3.99 -12.19
C GLU A 876 -59.22 5.17 -13.12
N LEU A 877 -60.31 5.11 -13.89
CA LEU A 877 -60.73 6.16 -14.82
C LEU A 877 -60.78 7.55 -14.15
N ARG A 878 -61.15 7.58 -12.87
CA ARG A 878 -61.15 8.78 -12.05
C ARG A 878 -59.77 9.44 -11.95
N ASN A 879 -58.71 8.67 -11.74
CA ASN A 879 -57.35 9.20 -11.57
C ASN A 879 -56.85 9.79 -12.89
N ARG A 880 -57.11 9.10 -14.02
CA ARG A 880 -56.80 9.63 -15.36
C ARG A 880 -57.53 10.95 -15.64
N LEU A 881 -58.83 11.02 -15.33
CA LEU A 881 -59.61 12.25 -15.49
C LEU A 881 -59.08 13.41 -14.64
N VAL A 882 -58.68 13.15 -13.39
CA VAL A 882 -58.07 14.16 -12.51
C VAL A 882 -56.73 14.63 -13.08
N GLN A 883 -55.87 13.70 -13.51
CA GLN A 883 -54.57 14.04 -14.08
C GLN A 883 -54.70 14.86 -15.37
N LEU A 884 -55.56 14.44 -16.30
CA LEU A 884 -55.78 15.16 -17.56
C LEU A 884 -56.48 16.51 -17.37
N SER A 885 -57.44 16.62 -16.44
CA SER A 885 -58.08 17.90 -16.13
C SER A 885 -57.10 18.88 -15.48
N LEU A 886 -56.26 18.42 -14.56
CA LEU A 886 -55.17 19.23 -14.00
C LEU A 886 -54.13 19.61 -15.05
N ALA A 887 -53.77 18.69 -15.96
CA ALA A 887 -52.85 18.98 -17.07
C ALA A 887 -53.40 20.09 -17.96
N LYS A 888 -54.68 20.02 -18.33
CA LYS A 888 -55.37 21.06 -19.11
C LYS A 888 -55.34 22.40 -18.39
N LEU A 889 -55.63 22.43 -17.09
CA LEU A 889 -55.58 23.66 -16.30
C LEU A 889 -54.15 24.23 -16.22
N ALA A 890 -53.15 23.38 -16.02
CA ALA A 890 -51.74 23.81 -15.98
C ALA A 890 -51.31 24.41 -17.32
N PHE A 891 -51.64 23.76 -18.45
CA PHE A 891 -51.35 24.30 -19.78
C PHE A 891 -52.10 25.60 -20.10
N LEU A 892 -53.34 25.75 -19.62
CA LEU A 892 -54.09 27.01 -19.76
C LEU A 892 -53.42 28.13 -18.97
N GLN A 893 -52.97 27.85 -17.75
CA GLN A 893 -52.26 28.82 -16.91
C GLN A 893 -50.90 29.19 -17.50
N ALA A 894 -50.15 28.22 -18.04
CA ALA A 894 -48.88 28.45 -18.75
C ALA A 894 -49.06 29.41 -19.94
N ARG A 895 -50.25 29.43 -20.55
CA ARG A 895 -50.60 30.31 -21.67
C ARG A 895 -51.15 31.66 -21.26
N SER A 896 -51.58 31.83 -20.02
CA SER A 896 -52.17 33.07 -19.52
C SER A 896 -51.17 34.22 -19.74
N GLY A 897 -51.45 35.07 -20.73
CA GLY A 897 -50.57 36.17 -21.17
C GLY A 897 -49.97 36.05 -22.58
N THR A 898 -50.23 34.97 -23.34
CA THR A 898 -49.72 34.80 -24.72
C THR A 898 -50.85 34.57 -25.75
N VAL A 899 -50.81 35.28 -26.89
CA VAL A 899 -51.77 35.12 -28.01
C VAL A 899 -51.38 33.95 -28.94
N ARG A 900 -50.70 32.92 -28.40
CA ARG A 900 -50.26 31.77 -29.20
C ARG A 900 -51.38 30.74 -29.34
N ALA A 901 -51.44 30.13 -30.52
CA ALA A 901 -52.26 28.95 -30.77
C ALA A 901 -51.92 27.83 -29.76
N PRO A 902 -52.89 26.98 -29.38
CA PRO A 902 -52.62 25.84 -28.49
C PRO A 902 -51.48 24.98 -29.05
N SER A 903 -50.55 24.54 -28.19
CA SER A 903 -49.51 23.58 -28.61
C SER A 903 -50.15 22.23 -28.95
N ARG A 904 -49.42 21.41 -29.69
CA ARG A 904 -49.87 20.06 -30.06
C ARG A 904 -50.23 19.23 -28.83
N GLU A 905 -49.44 19.30 -27.74
CA GLU A 905 -49.75 18.56 -26.51
C GLU A 905 -51.06 19.03 -25.88
N GLN A 906 -51.39 20.32 -25.95
CA GLN A 906 -52.62 20.87 -25.33
C GLN A 906 -53.89 20.41 -26.04
N ILE A 907 -53.81 20.29 -27.36
CA ILE A 907 -54.89 19.73 -28.18
C ILE A 907 -55.04 18.25 -27.83
N GLU A 908 -53.93 17.51 -27.78
CA GLU A 908 -53.91 16.09 -27.43
C GLU A 908 -54.51 15.83 -26.03
N VAL A 909 -54.15 16.60 -25.00
CA VAL A 909 -54.75 16.48 -23.66
C VAL A 909 -56.24 16.74 -23.67
N SER A 910 -56.68 17.76 -24.42
CA SER A 910 -58.10 18.09 -24.50
C SER A 910 -58.87 16.94 -25.13
N HIS A 911 -58.36 16.36 -26.20
CA HIS A 911 -58.98 15.22 -26.86
C HIS A 911 -59.00 13.97 -25.98
N GLU A 912 -57.88 13.63 -25.34
CA GLU A 912 -57.78 12.48 -24.43
C GLU A 912 -58.71 12.61 -23.20
N LEU A 913 -58.94 13.84 -22.74
CA LEU A 913 -59.91 14.14 -21.70
C LEU A 913 -61.34 13.90 -22.17
N GLU A 914 -61.71 14.37 -23.37
CA GLU A 914 -63.05 14.14 -23.94
C GLU A 914 -63.32 12.64 -24.13
N ILE A 915 -62.37 11.88 -24.66
CA ILE A 915 -62.48 10.42 -24.80
C ILE A 915 -62.69 9.75 -23.43
N SER A 916 -61.94 10.19 -22.41
CA SER A 916 -62.09 9.66 -21.04
C SER A 916 -63.45 10.03 -20.43
N LEU A 917 -64.03 11.20 -20.78
CA LEU A 917 -65.37 11.61 -20.38
C LEU A 917 -66.44 10.78 -21.08
N THR A 918 -66.28 10.46 -22.37
CA THR A 918 -67.16 9.53 -23.09
C THR A 918 -67.19 8.17 -22.40
N GLN A 919 -66.03 7.66 -21.99
CA GLN A 919 -65.96 6.41 -21.23
C GLN A 919 -66.68 6.51 -19.87
N LYS A 920 -66.60 7.67 -19.20
CA LYS A 920 -67.33 7.91 -17.95
C LYS A 920 -68.85 7.90 -18.16
N TRP A 921 -69.35 8.53 -19.22
CA TRP A 921 -70.79 8.50 -19.55
C TRP A 921 -71.26 7.08 -19.89
N LEU A 922 -70.45 6.30 -20.60
CA LEU A 922 -70.70 4.87 -20.79
C LEU A 922 -70.78 4.12 -19.45
N ALA A 923 -69.86 4.40 -18.51
CA ALA A 923 -69.89 3.77 -17.19
C ALA A 923 -71.15 4.11 -16.38
N GLU A 924 -71.61 5.36 -16.43
CA GLU A 924 -72.85 5.81 -15.80
C GLU A 924 -74.09 5.13 -16.42
N HIS A 925 -74.09 4.94 -17.74
CA HIS A 925 -75.16 4.24 -18.46
C HIS A 925 -75.20 2.73 -18.16
N VAL A 926 -74.04 2.12 -17.89
CA VAL A 926 -73.90 0.68 -17.60
C VAL A 926 -74.16 0.34 -16.13
N ALA A 927 -73.85 1.26 -15.22
CA ALA A 927 -74.01 1.10 -13.77
C ALA A 927 -75.36 0.48 -13.31
N PRO A 928 -76.53 0.86 -13.84
CA PRO A 928 -77.82 0.29 -13.39
C PRO A 928 -78.04 -1.20 -13.77
N LEU A 929 -77.28 -1.77 -14.72
CA LEU A 929 -77.57 -3.07 -15.32
C LEU A 929 -77.04 -4.29 -14.55
N ARG A 930 -76.18 -4.09 -13.53
CA ARG A 930 -75.63 -5.13 -12.63
C ARG A 930 -75.22 -6.46 -13.31
N GLY A 931 -74.56 -6.39 -14.46
CA GLY A 931 -74.04 -7.57 -15.17
C GLY A 931 -74.88 -8.05 -16.36
N SER A 932 -76.09 -7.55 -16.57
CA SER A 932 -76.95 -7.88 -17.73
C SER A 932 -76.67 -6.97 -18.94
N TYR A 933 -75.41 -6.93 -19.37
CA TYR A 933 -74.93 -5.97 -20.38
C TYR A 933 -75.47 -6.18 -21.81
N ALA A 934 -75.99 -7.37 -22.13
CA ALA A 934 -76.49 -7.67 -23.48
C ALA A 934 -77.74 -6.83 -23.87
N GLN A 935 -78.49 -6.30 -22.90
CA GLN A 935 -79.74 -5.56 -23.15
C GLN A 935 -79.54 -4.19 -23.79
N ILE A 936 -78.36 -3.59 -23.61
CA ILE A 936 -78.02 -2.26 -24.16
C ILE A 936 -77.23 -2.33 -25.46
N LEU A 937 -76.87 -3.53 -25.92
CA LEU A 937 -76.16 -3.73 -27.17
C LEU A 937 -77.13 -3.62 -28.36
N GLN A 938 -76.62 -3.20 -29.52
CA GLN A 938 -77.40 -3.17 -30.74
C GLN A 938 -77.84 -4.59 -31.13
N PRO A 939 -79.12 -4.80 -31.50
CA PRO A 939 -79.66 -6.13 -31.80
C PRO A 939 -79.08 -6.75 -33.09
N SER A 940 -78.49 -5.94 -33.96
CA SER A 940 -77.88 -6.33 -35.24
C SER A 940 -76.43 -6.84 -35.13
N LEU A 941 -75.85 -6.87 -33.92
CA LEU A 941 -74.44 -7.24 -33.74
C LEU A 941 -74.18 -8.74 -33.91
N PRO A 942 -73.07 -9.14 -34.54
CA PRO A 942 -72.61 -10.54 -34.55
C PRO A 942 -72.36 -11.06 -33.12
N PRO A 943 -72.61 -12.35 -32.84
CA PRO A 943 -72.50 -12.92 -31.49
C PRO A 943 -71.09 -12.78 -30.90
N GLY A 944 -70.04 -12.92 -31.71
CA GLY A 944 -68.65 -12.74 -31.27
C GLY A 944 -68.32 -11.28 -30.87
N VAL A 945 -68.87 -10.31 -31.60
CA VAL A 945 -68.71 -8.87 -31.30
C VAL A 945 -69.49 -8.50 -30.04
N ALA A 946 -70.71 -9.03 -29.90
CA ALA A 946 -71.51 -8.84 -28.69
C ALA A 946 -70.82 -9.41 -27.45
N GLU A 947 -70.25 -10.63 -27.52
CA GLU A 947 -69.50 -11.21 -26.41
C GLU A 947 -68.30 -10.35 -26.02
N ALA A 948 -67.52 -9.87 -26.99
CA ALA A 948 -66.37 -9.01 -26.74
C ALA A 948 -66.77 -7.64 -26.16
N ALA A 949 -67.87 -7.04 -26.66
CA ALA A 949 -68.44 -5.83 -26.11
C ALA A 949 -68.90 -6.01 -24.65
N THR A 950 -69.54 -7.14 -24.31
CA THR A 950 -69.93 -7.41 -22.90
C THR A 950 -68.73 -7.55 -21.97
N LYS A 951 -67.60 -8.12 -22.44
CA LYS A 951 -66.34 -8.17 -21.68
C LYS A 951 -65.76 -6.78 -21.44
N LEU A 952 -65.83 -5.88 -22.43
CA LEU A 952 -65.42 -4.49 -22.24
C LEU A 952 -66.37 -3.73 -21.31
N LEU A 953 -67.69 -3.92 -21.42
CA LEU A 953 -68.67 -3.31 -20.51
C LEU A 953 -68.43 -3.72 -19.05
N ALA A 954 -68.01 -4.96 -18.81
CA ALA A 954 -67.59 -5.40 -17.49
C ALA A 954 -66.35 -4.64 -16.96
N ARG A 955 -65.38 -4.31 -17.83
CA ARG A 955 -64.21 -3.47 -17.47
C ARG A 955 -64.64 -2.02 -17.19
N VAL A 956 -65.55 -1.48 -18.00
CA VAL A 956 -66.11 -0.13 -17.81
C VAL A 956 -66.89 -0.04 -16.49
N ALA A 957 -67.70 -1.05 -16.16
CA ALA A 957 -68.42 -1.12 -14.88
C ALA A 957 -67.48 -1.17 -13.66
N GLN A 958 -66.24 -1.62 -13.84
CA GLN A 958 -65.18 -1.61 -12.83
C GLN A 958 -64.35 -0.32 -12.84
N ASN A 959 -64.76 0.71 -13.59
CA ASN A 959 -64.03 1.98 -13.78
C ASN A 959 -62.58 1.79 -14.29
N LYS A 960 -62.30 0.71 -15.04
CA LYS A 960 -60.98 0.50 -15.63
C LYS A 960 -60.83 1.32 -16.90
N VAL A 961 -59.71 2.00 -17.05
CA VAL A 961 -59.36 2.74 -18.28
C VAL A 961 -59.33 1.79 -19.49
N LEU A 962 -59.96 2.21 -20.59
CA LEU A 962 -59.91 1.55 -21.89
C LEU A 962 -58.98 2.30 -22.84
N ALA A 963 -58.49 1.62 -23.87
CA ALA A 963 -57.80 2.29 -24.97
C ALA A 963 -58.80 3.11 -25.81
N THR A 964 -58.32 4.17 -26.47
CA THR A 964 -59.17 5.07 -27.27
C THR A 964 -60.01 4.33 -28.31
N LEU A 965 -59.41 3.38 -29.03
CA LEU A 965 -60.13 2.56 -30.02
C LEU A 965 -61.10 1.55 -29.38
N GLU A 966 -60.82 1.05 -28.18
CA GLU A 966 -61.75 0.20 -27.42
C GLU A 966 -63.00 1.01 -27.01
N VAL A 967 -62.85 2.29 -26.63
CA VAL A 967 -63.98 3.18 -26.29
C VAL A 967 -64.83 3.46 -27.51
N VAL A 968 -64.22 3.79 -28.65
CA VAL A 968 -64.95 4.06 -29.90
C VAL A 968 -65.71 2.82 -30.39
N GLU A 969 -65.05 1.66 -30.41
CA GLU A 969 -65.69 0.39 -30.77
C GLU A 969 -66.85 0.10 -29.82
N LEU A 970 -66.68 0.31 -28.51
CA LEU A 970 -67.75 0.07 -27.55
C LEU A 970 -68.95 1.01 -27.75
N CYS A 971 -68.71 2.31 -27.98
CA CYS A 971 -69.75 3.28 -28.33
C CYS A 971 -70.55 2.84 -29.57
N SER A 972 -69.88 2.23 -30.55
CA SER A 972 -70.53 1.72 -31.75
C SER A 972 -71.43 0.49 -31.52
N CYS A 973 -71.18 -0.26 -30.44
CA CYS A 973 -71.96 -1.45 -30.07
C CYS A 973 -73.15 -1.13 -29.15
N VAL A 974 -73.08 -0.05 -28.38
CA VAL A 974 -74.13 0.33 -27.41
C VAL A 974 -75.20 1.19 -28.08
N GLN A 975 -76.47 0.91 -27.80
CA GLN A 975 -77.60 1.70 -28.31
C GLN A 975 -77.52 3.14 -27.78
N GLY A 976 -77.64 4.12 -28.68
CA GLY A 976 -77.65 5.55 -28.33
C GLY A 976 -76.28 6.24 -28.24
N PHE A 977 -75.16 5.52 -28.34
CA PHE A 977 -73.80 6.08 -28.22
C PHE A 977 -73.07 6.26 -29.56
N LEU A 978 -73.75 6.08 -30.70
CA LEU A 978 -73.14 6.20 -32.04
C LEU A 978 -72.55 7.60 -32.31
N SER A 979 -73.25 8.66 -31.86
CA SER A 979 -72.77 10.05 -31.96
C SER A 979 -71.52 10.29 -31.13
N ASP A 980 -71.51 9.77 -29.90
CA ASP A 980 -70.38 9.91 -28.97
C ASP A 980 -69.16 9.11 -29.43
N GLY A 981 -69.38 7.93 -30.03
CA GLY A 981 -68.31 7.15 -30.68
C GLY A 981 -67.70 7.87 -31.88
N LEU A 982 -68.52 8.53 -32.70
CA LEU A 982 -68.04 9.30 -33.85
C LEU A 982 -67.26 10.56 -33.41
N GLN A 983 -67.73 11.24 -32.37
CA GLN A 983 -67.03 12.37 -31.77
C GLN A 983 -65.68 11.93 -31.16
N ALA A 984 -65.67 10.86 -30.35
CA ALA A 984 -64.44 10.32 -29.77
C ALA A 984 -63.42 9.86 -30.82
N LEU A 985 -63.89 9.36 -31.98
CA LEU A 985 -63.03 9.02 -33.11
C LEU A 985 -62.44 10.27 -33.78
N ALA A 986 -63.25 11.33 -33.95
CA ALA A 986 -62.78 12.60 -34.50
C ALA A 986 -61.75 13.30 -33.59
N ASP A 987 -61.91 13.14 -32.28
CA ASP A 987 -60.97 13.67 -31.28
C ASP A 987 -59.69 12.80 -31.20
N SER A 988 -59.72 11.55 -31.65
CA SER A 988 -58.55 10.67 -31.63
C SER A 988 -57.44 11.12 -32.60
N ASN A 989 -56.18 11.11 -32.15
CA ASN A 989 -55.01 11.54 -32.94
C ASN A 989 -54.42 10.40 -33.81
N THR A 990 -55.16 9.30 -34.01
CA THR A 990 -54.64 8.10 -34.68
C THR A 990 -54.82 8.22 -36.19
N ALA A 991 -53.75 7.96 -36.96
CA ALA A 991 -53.77 8.03 -38.43
C ALA A 991 -54.60 6.90 -39.10
N HIS A 992 -55.25 6.04 -38.31
CA HIS A 992 -55.95 4.82 -38.75
C HIS A 992 -57.44 4.88 -38.36
N THR A 993 -58.13 5.96 -38.75
CA THR A 993 -59.55 6.18 -38.43
C THR A 993 -60.51 5.64 -39.49
N GLY A 994 -60.01 5.23 -40.66
CA GLY A 994 -60.85 4.88 -41.82
C GLY A 994 -61.74 3.66 -41.62
N VAL A 995 -61.19 2.57 -41.06
CA VAL A 995 -61.96 1.33 -40.86
C VAL A 995 -62.96 1.51 -39.72
N MET A 996 -62.54 2.10 -38.59
CA MET A 996 -63.41 2.36 -37.45
C MET A 996 -64.57 3.32 -37.78
N SER A 997 -64.29 4.38 -38.54
CA SER A 997 -65.32 5.29 -39.06
C SER A 997 -66.32 4.52 -39.91
N SER A 998 -65.83 3.67 -40.82
CA SER A 998 -66.68 2.85 -41.68
C SER A 998 -67.52 1.85 -40.86
N THR A 999 -66.98 1.27 -39.79
CA THR A 999 -67.73 0.39 -38.88
C THR A 999 -68.89 1.13 -38.20
N LEU A 1000 -68.68 2.37 -37.72
CA LEU A 1000 -69.76 3.20 -37.14
C LEU A 1000 -70.88 3.45 -38.14
N TRP A 1001 -70.54 3.81 -39.39
CA TRP A 1001 -71.52 4.03 -40.46
C TRP A 1001 -72.27 2.75 -40.86
N VAL A 1002 -71.55 1.63 -40.96
CA VAL A 1002 -72.12 0.31 -41.25
C VAL A 1002 -73.09 -0.13 -40.16
N ARG A 1003 -72.72 0.02 -38.88
CA ARG A 1003 -73.61 -0.33 -37.76
C ARG A 1003 -74.83 0.57 -37.69
N ALA A 1004 -74.69 1.87 -37.96
CA ALA A 1004 -75.83 2.78 -38.07
C ALA A 1004 -76.79 2.41 -39.22
N LEU A 1005 -76.25 1.96 -40.36
CA LEU A 1005 -77.02 1.45 -41.49
C LEU A 1005 -77.76 0.15 -41.14
N LEU A 1006 -77.08 -0.80 -40.51
CA LEU A 1006 -77.63 -2.11 -40.13
C LEU A 1006 -78.60 -2.04 -38.94
N ALA A 1007 -78.54 -1.00 -38.11
CA ALA A 1007 -79.48 -0.76 -37.03
C ALA A 1007 -80.90 -0.38 -37.53
N THR A 1008 -81.04 -0.07 -38.82
CA THR A 1008 -82.32 0.31 -39.45
C THR A 1008 -82.95 -0.91 -40.12
N ASP A 1009 -84.21 -1.20 -39.80
CA ASP A 1009 -85.01 -2.18 -40.54
C ASP A 1009 -85.55 -1.55 -41.84
N TRP A 1010 -84.74 -1.60 -42.89
CA TRP A 1010 -85.06 -1.00 -44.19
C TRP A 1010 -86.33 -1.57 -44.83
N ALA A 1011 -86.72 -2.80 -44.51
CA ALA A 1011 -87.95 -3.40 -45.06
C ALA A 1011 -89.21 -2.69 -44.52
N SER A 1012 -89.24 -2.38 -43.22
CA SER A 1012 -90.38 -1.66 -42.60
C SER A 1012 -90.34 -0.14 -42.84
N VAL A 1013 -89.15 0.43 -42.98
CA VAL A 1013 -88.97 1.85 -43.30
C VAL A 1013 -89.38 2.14 -44.75
N LEU A 1014 -89.06 1.26 -45.71
CA LEU A 1014 -89.36 1.47 -47.13
C LEU A 1014 -90.73 0.96 -47.58
N ASP A 1015 -91.47 0.25 -46.72
CA ASP A 1015 -92.85 -0.12 -47.01
C ASP A 1015 -93.76 1.12 -47.06
N LYS A 1016 -94.27 1.39 -48.27
CA LYS A 1016 -95.16 2.52 -48.56
C LYS A 1016 -96.63 2.17 -48.39
N SER A 1017 -96.96 0.96 -47.96
CA SER A 1017 -98.35 0.52 -47.81
C SER A 1017 -99.06 1.34 -46.73
N GLY A 1018 -99.99 2.21 -47.16
CA GLY A 1018 -100.87 2.98 -46.27
C GLY A 1018 -100.27 4.24 -45.60
N ARG A 1019 -99.16 4.79 -46.10
CA ARG A 1019 -98.52 6.01 -45.55
C ARG A 1019 -98.52 7.19 -46.54
N SER A 1020 -98.59 8.41 -46.02
CA SER A 1020 -98.39 9.63 -46.83
C SER A 1020 -96.90 9.92 -47.07
N ASP A 1021 -96.57 10.67 -48.13
CA ASP A 1021 -95.18 11.04 -48.45
C ASP A 1021 -94.48 11.77 -47.30
N GLY A 1022 -95.20 12.58 -46.52
CA GLY A 1022 -94.66 13.30 -45.36
C GLY A 1022 -94.38 12.41 -44.15
N GLU A 1023 -95.22 11.42 -43.88
CA GLU A 1023 -94.97 10.42 -42.82
C GLU A 1023 -93.81 9.49 -43.19
N GLN A 1024 -93.69 9.18 -44.48
CA GLN A 1024 -92.60 8.39 -45.03
C GLN A 1024 -91.26 9.14 -44.95
N GLU A 1025 -91.25 10.45 -45.22
CA GLU A 1025 -90.07 11.30 -45.01
C GLU A 1025 -89.71 11.39 -43.53
N ALA A 1026 -90.68 11.58 -42.63
CA ALA A 1026 -90.42 11.63 -41.18
C ALA A 1026 -89.75 10.35 -40.64
N LEU A 1027 -90.21 9.18 -41.08
CA LEU A 1027 -89.59 7.89 -40.72
C LEU A 1027 -88.15 7.76 -41.22
N LEU A 1028 -87.86 8.24 -42.43
CA LEU A 1028 -86.52 8.27 -43.00
C LEU A 1028 -85.57 9.19 -42.20
N LEU A 1029 -86.08 10.34 -41.74
CA LEU A 1029 -85.34 11.29 -40.89
C LEU A 1029 -85.18 10.81 -39.44
N GLU A 1030 -85.99 9.85 -38.99
CA GLU A 1030 -85.85 9.25 -37.66
C GLU A 1030 -84.85 8.08 -37.61
N THR A 1031 -84.35 7.63 -38.77
CA THR A 1031 -83.39 6.52 -38.84
C THR A 1031 -82.09 6.84 -38.07
N PRO A 1032 -81.48 5.85 -37.39
CA PRO A 1032 -80.17 6.01 -36.75
C PRO A 1032 -79.09 6.56 -37.68
N LEU A 1033 -79.12 6.15 -38.95
CA LEU A 1033 -78.20 6.64 -39.98
C LEU A 1033 -78.38 8.13 -40.26
N PHE A 1034 -79.62 8.62 -40.45
CA PHE A 1034 -79.84 10.05 -40.68
C PHE A 1034 -79.48 10.90 -39.46
N ARG A 1035 -79.84 10.45 -38.24
CA ARG A 1035 -79.47 11.15 -37.00
C ARG A 1035 -77.95 11.28 -36.85
N LEU A 1036 -77.19 10.23 -37.17
CA LEU A 1036 -75.73 10.26 -37.13
C LEU A 1036 -75.14 11.18 -38.21
N LEU A 1037 -75.69 11.16 -39.44
CA LEU A 1037 -75.28 12.06 -40.52
C LEU A 1037 -75.55 13.53 -40.18
N ALA A 1038 -76.75 13.83 -39.68
CA ALA A 1038 -77.14 15.18 -39.28
C ALA A 1038 -76.22 15.70 -38.16
N PHE A 1039 -75.95 14.90 -37.13
CA PHE A 1039 -74.99 15.23 -36.07
C PHE A 1039 -73.59 15.51 -36.63
N ALA A 1040 -73.08 14.64 -37.50
CA ALA A 1040 -71.73 14.75 -38.04
C ALA A 1040 -71.54 16.00 -38.92
N PHE A 1041 -72.54 16.36 -39.73
CA PHE A 1041 -72.50 17.58 -40.53
C PHE A 1041 -72.68 18.85 -39.68
N ASP A 1042 -73.61 18.86 -38.71
CA ASP A 1042 -73.83 20.00 -37.80
C ASP A 1042 -72.58 20.34 -36.98
N LYS A 1043 -71.90 19.31 -36.46
CA LYS A 1043 -70.64 19.45 -35.71
C LYS A 1043 -69.42 19.72 -36.59
N GLY A 1044 -69.56 19.70 -37.92
CA GLY A 1044 -68.45 19.88 -38.87
C GLY A 1044 -67.44 18.73 -38.87
N LEU A 1045 -67.79 17.57 -38.32
CA LEU A 1045 -66.94 16.37 -38.28
C LEU A 1045 -66.67 15.81 -39.68
N ILE A 1046 -67.58 16.07 -40.62
CA ILE A 1046 -67.50 15.67 -42.03
C ILE A 1046 -67.93 16.83 -42.95
N GLY A 1047 -67.52 16.80 -44.22
CA GLY A 1047 -68.06 17.66 -45.29
C GLY A 1047 -67.32 18.98 -45.55
N GLN A 1048 -66.40 19.41 -44.67
CA GLN A 1048 -65.53 20.57 -44.91
C GLN A 1048 -64.11 20.13 -45.31
N ALA A 1049 -63.35 21.02 -45.96
CA ALA A 1049 -61.98 20.71 -46.43
C ALA A 1049 -61.00 20.30 -45.30
N ASN A 1050 -61.27 20.76 -44.07
CA ASN A 1050 -60.47 20.45 -42.87
C ASN A 1050 -61.23 19.57 -41.87
N SER A 1051 -62.29 18.88 -42.29
CA SER A 1051 -63.04 17.98 -41.41
C SER A 1051 -62.16 16.80 -40.96
N PRO A 1052 -62.24 16.37 -39.69
CA PRO A 1052 -61.40 15.30 -39.14
C PRO A 1052 -61.71 13.93 -39.75
N LEU A 1053 -62.93 13.71 -40.26
CA LEU A 1053 -63.37 12.45 -40.84
C LEU A 1053 -63.83 12.63 -42.30
N PRO A 1054 -63.61 11.62 -43.16
CA PRO A 1054 -64.15 11.64 -44.52
C PRO A 1054 -65.67 11.50 -44.49
N THR A 1055 -66.36 12.17 -45.42
CA THR A 1055 -67.78 11.94 -45.65
C THR A 1055 -68.00 10.49 -46.12
N PRO A 1056 -68.93 9.73 -45.53
CA PRO A 1056 -69.15 8.33 -45.90
C PRO A 1056 -69.65 8.21 -47.34
N ASP A 1057 -68.98 7.38 -48.14
CA ASP A 1057 -69.39 7.03 -49.50
C ASP A 1057 -70.04 5.64 -49.50
N PHE A 1058 -71.37 5.61 -49.35
CA PHE A 1058 -72.15 4.37 -49.41
C PHE A 1058 -72.24 3.78 -50.82
N ASP A 1059 -71.90 4.54 -51.87
CA ASP A 1059 -71.91 4.05 -53.25
C ASP A 1059 -70.69 3.17 -53.54
N LYS A 1060 -69.58 3.45 -52.85
CA LYS A 1060 -68.31 2.73 -52.91
C LYS A 1060 -67.90 2.17 -51.55
N LEU A 1061 -68.85 1.66 -50.76
CA LEU A 1061 -68.56 1.02 -49.48
C LEU A 1061 -67.67 -0.22 -49.72
N GLN A 1062 -66.37 -0.09 -49.50
CA GLN A 1062 -65.41 -1.17 -49.71
C GLN A 1062 -65.30 -2.04 -48.45
N ARG A 1063 -65.25 -3.36 -48.67
CA ARG A 1063 -64.89 -4.31 -47.63
C ARG A 1063 -63.42 -4.07 -47.22
N PRO A 1064 -63.11 -3.81 -45.94
CA PRO A 1064 -61.73 -3.61 -45.51
C PRO A 1064 -60.90 -4.89 -45.70
N SER A 1065 -59.60 -4.76 -45.97
CA SER A 1065 -58.72 -5.92 -46.09
C SER A 1065 -58.44 -6.54 -44.71
N ALA A 1066 -58.20 -7.85 -44.65
CA ALA A 1066 -57.84 -8.52 -43.40
C ALA A 1066 -56.55 -7.94 -42.78
N ALA A 1067 -55.61 -7.46 -43.61
CA ALA A 1067 -54.40 -6.79 -43.14
C ALA A 1067 -54.68 -5.42 -42.49
N ALA A 1068 -55.66 -4.66 -43.01
CA ALA A 1068 -56.07 -3.38 -42.42
C ALA A 1068 -56.80 -3.55 -41.08
N LEU A 1069 -57.55 -4.65 -40.93
CA LEU A 1069 -58.17 -5.03 -39.65
C LEU A 1069 -57.12 -5.48 -38.62
N ALA A 1070 -56.13 -6.27 -39.04
CA ALA A 1070 -55.06 -6.77 -38.18
C ALA A 1070 -54.06 -5.69 -37.73
N SER A 1071 -53.93 -4.58 -38.48
CA SER A 1071 -53.05 -3.45 -38.12
C SER A 1071 -53.64 -2.52 -37.06
N GLU A 1072 -54.95 -2.58 -36.80
CA GLU A 1072 -55.59 -1.83 -35.73
C GLU A 1072 -55.71 -2.71 -34.47
N GLU A 1073 -55.22 -2.25 -33.32
CA GLU A 1073 -55.30 -2.96 -32.03
C GLU A 1073 -56.76 -2.92 -31.50
N ARG A 1074 -57.69 -3.55 -32.24
CA ARG A 1074 -59.12 -3.68 -31.91
C ARG A 1074 -59.32 -4.77 -30.86
N LEU A 1075 -60.58 -4.98 -30.44
CA LEU A 1075 -61.02 -6.02 -29.48
C LEU A 1075 -60.12 -7.26 -29.52
N ARG A 1076 -59.29 -7.41 -28.49
CA ARG A 1076 -57.98 -8.10 -28.45
C ARG A 1076 -57.85 -9.56 -28.90
N THR A 1077 -58.78 -10.18 -29.63
CA THR A 1077 -58.61 -11.55 -30.17
C THR A 1077 -59.57 -11.83 -31.35
N ASN A 1078 -59.04 -12.02 -32.56
CA ASN A 1078 -59.62 -12.81 -33.68
C ASN A 1078 -61.12 -12.65 -34.00
N LEU A 1079 -61.61 -11.41 -34.18
CA LEU A 1079 -62.99 -11.13 -34.61
C LEU A 1079 -63.11 -10.66 -36.07
N ASP A 1080 -62.02 -10.69 -36.84
CA ASP A 1080 -61.97 -10.16 -38.21
C ASP A 1080 -63.04 -10.75 -39.13
N ALA A 1081 -63.33 -12.05 -39.00
CA ALA A 1081 -64.39 -12.69 -39.78
C ALA A 1081 -65.80 -12.17 -39.44
N ALA A 1082 -66.06 -11.89 -38.16
CA ALA A 1082 -67.35 -11.34 -37.72
C ALA A 1082 -67.51 -9.88 -38.16
N LEU A 1083 -66.45 -9.07 -38.07
CA LEU A 1083 -66.43 -7.69 -38.54
C LEU A 1083 -66.60 -7.61 -40.06
N LEU A 1084 -65.89 -8.44 -40.83
CA LEU A 1084 -66.06 -8.51 -42.30
C LEU A 1084 -67.49 -8.91 -42.68
N GLY A 1085 -68.13 -9.78 -41.89
CA GLY A 1085 -69.53 -10.15 -42.07
C GLY A 1085 -70.51 -8.98 -41.93
N GLU A 1086 -70.22 -7.98 -41.07
CA GLU A 1086 -71.04 -6.75 -40.97
C GLU A 1086 -70.97 -5.93 -42.27
N PHE A 1087 -69.79 -5.82 -42.87
CA PHE A 1087 -69.63 -5.13 -44.16
C PHE A 1087 -70.32 -5.86 -45.31
N ASP A 1088 -70.22 -7.20 -45.35
CA ASP A 1088 -70.92 -8.02 -46.35
C ASP A 1088 -72.45 -7.86 -46.20
N ALA A 1089 -72.97 -7.82 -44.97
CA ALA A 1089 -74.39 -7.59 -44.69
C ALA A 1089 -74.84 -6.18 -45.13
N ALA A 1090 -74.04 -5.14 -44.87
CA ALA A 1090 -74.33 -3.78 -45.29
C ALA A 1090 -74.33 -3.63 -46.82
N GLN A 1091 -73.39 -4.27 -47.53
CA GLN A 1091 -73.39 -4.30 -48.99
C GLN A 1091 -74.66 -4.95 -49.54
N LYS A 1092 -75.09 -6.08 -48.95
CA LYS A 1092 -76.35 -6.75 -49.34
C LYS A 1092 -77.59 -5.87 -49.13
N VAL A 1093 -77.64 -5.08 -48.06
CA VAL A 1093 -78.70 -4.09 -47.85
C VAL A 1093 -78.71 -3.04 -48.97
N LEU A 1094 -77.52 -2.56 -49.37
CA LEU A 1094 -77.34 -1.55 -50.42
C LEU A 1094 -77.51 -2.10 -51.87
N GLU A 1095 -77.53 -3.41 -52.09
CA GLU A 1095 -77.84 -4.00 -53.40
C GLU A 1095 -79.31 -3.78 -53.81
N THR A 1096 -80.21 -3.57 -52.84
CA THR A 1096 -81.60 -3.23 -53.12
C THR A 1096 -81.69 -1.77 -53.60
N GLY A 1097 -82.11 -1.59 -54.86
CA GLY A 1097 -82.07 -0.28 -55.55
C GLY A 1097 -82.83 0.84 -54.83
N ASP A 1098 -83.95 0.52 -54.18
CA ASP A 1098 -84.76 1.48 -53.42
C ASP A 1098 -84.08 1.91 -52.10
N THR A 1099 -83.41 0.99 -51.41
CA THR A 1099 -82.61 1.29 -50.21
C THR A 1099 -81.40 2.14 -50.56
N ARG A 1100 -80.66 1.78 -51.62
CA ARG A 1100 -79.49 2.56 -52.08
C ARG A 1100 -79.87 3.99 -52.42
N ARG A 1101 -80.96 4.20 -53.16
CA ARG A 1101 -81.44 5.54 -53.51
C ARG A 1101 -81.84 6.33 -52.27
N SER A 1102 -82.48 5.69 -51.29
CA SER A 1102 -82.90 6.33 -50.04
C SER A 1102 -81.71 6.73 -49.18
N VAL A 1103 -80.71 5.85 -49.01
CA VAL A 1103 -79.47 6.13 -48.24
C VAL A 1103 -78.68 7.29 -48.85
N LEU A 1104 -78.48 7.29 -50.18
CA LEU A 1104 -77.80 8.40 -50.86
C LEU A 1104 -78.59 9.73 -50.76
N GLY A 1105 -79.94 9.63 -50.77
CA GLY A 1105 -80.84 10.73 -50.51
C GLY A 1105 -80.67 11.30 -49.10
N LEU A 1106 -80.54 10.46 -48.08
CA LEU A 1106 -80.31 10.86 -46.69
C LEU A 1106 -78.98 11.61 -46.50
N VAL A 1107 -77.89 11.16 -47.14
CA VAL A 1107 -76.60 11.86 -47.10
C VAL A 1107 -76.72 13.25 -47.72
N SER A 1108 -77.37 13.35 -48.88
CA SER A 1108 -77.58 14.62 -49.58
C SER A 1108 -78.47 15.56 -48.76
N ARG A 1109 -79.53 15.03 -48.14
CA ARG A 1109 -80.46 15.76 -47.27
C ARG A 1109 -79.76 16.28 -46.02
N ALA A 1110 -79.02 15.45 -45.30
CA ALA A 1110 -78.27 15.87 -44.11
C ALA A 1110 -77.23 16.96 -44.42
N LYS A 1111 -76.55 16.84 -45.57
CA LYS A 1111 -75.63 17.87 -46.06
C LYS A 1111 -76.34 19.18 -46.38
N LEU A 1112 -77.52 19.12 -47.01
CA LEU A 1112 -78.34 20.30 -47.31
C LEU A 1112 -78.88 20.94 -46.03
N ASP A 1113 -79.30 20.17 -45.04
CA ASP A 1113 -79.85 20.70 -43.78
C ASP A 1113 -78.78 21.43 -42.96
N ALA A 1114 -77.55 20.92 -42.94
CA ALA A 1114 -76.43 21.56 -42.25
C ALA A 1114 -75.89 22.82 -42.97
N HIS A 1115 -75.93 22.86 -44.30
CA HIS A 1115 -75.45 24.00 -45.09
C HIS A 1115 -76.54 25.00 -45.49
N GLY A 1116 -77.82 24.61 -45.43
CA GLY A 1116 -78.98 25.43 -45.76
C GLY A 1116 -79.54 26.25 -44.59
N ALA A 1117 -78.98 26.08 -43.39
CA ALA A 1117 -79.28 26.89 -42.20
C ALA A 1117 -78.22 27.97 -41.92
N LYS A 1118 -77.48 28.42 -42.95
CA LYS A 1118 -76.65 29.64 -42.92
C LYS A 1118 -77.00 30.59 -44.04
#